data_AF-A0A9Q1DSK3-F1
#
_entry.id   AF-A0A9Q1DSK3-F1
#
_cell.length_a   1.000
_cell.length_b   1.000
_cell.length_c   1.000
_cell.angle_alpha   90.00
_cell.angle_beta   90.00
_cell.angle_gamma   90.00
#
_symmetry.space_group_name_H-M   'P 1'
#
loop_
_entity.id
_entity.type
_entity.pdbx_description
1 polymer ?
#
loop_
_entity_poly.entity_id
_entity_poly.type
_entity_poly.pdbx_seq_one_letter_code
_entity_poly.pdbx_strand_id
1 'polypeptide(L)'
;MQPELPFSSRRSPVVCLNGCVASSQTLASVIGLDILRRGGNAADAAVAVAAALGVTEPCSTGVGGDCFCLFYDARTGQVRGLNGSGRSPRALTLDLLSGLGFSEAQPPSVFHALNVTVPGAAACWCDTVQLFGSKKLTLGEVLEPAAELAERGFPVAEITAHDWARWSKALKDDGKALGGDFLINNQPPKHGQLFANPTLARTYQELARSGKSGFYEGRIAEAIVDVVGQNDGVMTLDDLKNHSSTEVQPVFTDYKGVRLWECPPNGQGIAALIALNILEHFPMKEMGHNTSGYLHVLTEAFKLSLADVIHFCADPEKVKVPVEGLLSKAYAGQRAQLINMQTAGVNEHGAPPGSDTVYFAVVDVEGNACSFVNSTYLGFGTGLVPENCGFSLHNRGANFSLDGSHGNCVGPEKRPYHTIVPALLTDAVSGRLLCCYGVMGAFMQPQGHVQVLLNMLEFGMNPQKALDASRIYVYYDKTDGQWKLSVEAGVEQGVAEELGRRGHAVVGPVSGHQRARFGRGQVIAVGCWWDPDASEAETDARVLWAGSDPRADGCALGFLPGLQLQPDSSVTATTDMCSKSFTRSLGFALIPLALCCVIANILLYFPNAESKHVQQDHLSKYVWFFTGIVGGGAVMILPVLVFINLKKCANCCASEGAAMCSSVLAALVGLAGAGYCFIVSDLALIEGPFCLYNGEWQSPFANQSGDYLFLTENWTSCVEPPRVVEWNVSLFSILMGLSGLECIICAVQLANGLVAAVCRPCCYKQHYSLNA
;
A
#
# COMPACT_ATOMS: atom_id res chain seq x y z
N MET A 1 -0.28 -40.67 -26.55
CA MET A 1 -1.09 -39.79 -25.69
C MET A 1 -0.34 -39.59 -24.39
N GLN A 2 0.32 -38.44 -24.22
CA GLN A 2 0.79 -38.00 -22.90
C GLN A 2 -0.40 -37.39 -22.15
N PRO A 3 -0.47 -37.58 -20.82
CA PRO A 3 -1.69 -37.43 -20.04
C PRO A 3 -2.11 -35.97 -19.86
N GLU A 4 -3.42 -35.75 -19.81
CA GLU A 4 -4.04 -34.51 -19.35
C GLU A 4 -3.46 -34.10 -17.97
N LEU A 5 -3.11 -32.82 -17.84
CA LEU A 5 -2.97 -32.15 -16.55
C LEU A 5 -4.10 -31.11 -16.41
N PRO A 6 -5.31 -31.50 -16.00
CA PRO A 6 -6.35 -30.54 -15.67
C PRO A 6 -6.20 -30.18 -14.19
N PHE A 7 -5.51 -29.07 -13.91
CA PHE A 7 -5.59 -28.40 -12.61
C PHE A 7 -6.45 -27.14 -12.77
N SER A 8 -7.76 -27.25 -12.50
CA SER A 8 -8.60 -26.09 -12.24
C SER A 8 -8.30 -25.58 -10.82
N SER A 9 -7.89 -24.32 -10.71
CA SER A 9 -7.38 -23.71 -9.47
C SER A 9 -8.37 -23.80 -8.30
N ARG A 10 -7.85 -23.84 -7.07
CA ARG A 10 -8.62 -23.75 -5.83
C ARG A 10 -7.95 -22.78 -4.86
N ARG A 11 -8.72 -22.02 -4.09
CA ARG A 11 -8.22 -21.22 -2.97
C ARG A 11 -8.86 -21.71 -1.67
N SER A 12 -8.05 -21.93 -0.65
CA SER A 12 -8.56 -22.08 0.72
C SER A 12 -8.93 -20.70 1.27
N PRO A 13 -9.90 -20.59 2.19
CA PRO A 13 -10.10 -19.33 2.91
C PRO A 13 -8.84 -18.99 3.73
N VAL A 14 -8.52 -17.71 3.80
CA VAL A 14 -7.46 -17.21 4.68
C VAL A 14 -8.02 -17.15 6.09
N VAL A 15 -7.33 -17.77 7.05
CA VAL A 15 -7.77 -17.84 8.45
C VAL A 15 -6.74 -17.16 9.33
N CYS A 16 -7.15 -16.18 10.13
CA CYS A 16 -6.27 -15.43 11.03
C CYS A 16 -7.02 -14.91 12.26
N LEU A 17 -6.31 -14.32 13.24
CA LEU A 17 -6.93 -13.90 14.50
C LEU A 17 -7.10 -12.39 14.64
N ASN A 18 -6.17 -11.58 14.14
CA ASN A 18 -6.10 -10.19 14.58
C ASN A 18 -6.67 -9.24 13.55
N GLY A 19 -6.02 -9.08 12.41
CA GLY A 19 -6.53 -8.24 11.34
C GLY A 19 -6.36 -8.87 9.97
N CYS A 20 -7.26 -8.51 9.09
CA CYS A 20 -7.36 -9.04 7.75
C CYS A 20 -7.77 -7.94 6.76
N VAL A 21 -7.21 -8.02 5.56
CA VAL A 21 -7.52 -7.15 4.42
C VAL A 21 -7.81 -8.04 3.21
N ALA A 22 -8.91 -7.78 2.52
CA ALA A 22 -9.27 -8.45 1.28
C ALA A 22 -9.65 -7.41 0.22
N SER A 23 -8.94 -7.41 -0.92
CA SER A 23 -9.12 -6.44 -2.00
C SER A 23 -8.87 -7.08 -3.38
N SER A 24 -9.25 -6.37 -4.45
CA SER A 24 -9.08 -6.82 -5.84
C SER A 24 -7.65 -6.76 -6.37
N GLN A 25 -6.70 -6.21 -5.59
CA GLN A 25 -5.28 -6.14 -5.95
C GLN A 25 -4.37 -6.59 -4.82
N THR A 26 -3.41 -7.46 -5.15
CA THR A 26 -2.49 -8.02 -4.15
C THR A 26 -1.67 -6.93 -3.46
N LEU A 27 -1.16 -5.95 -4.21
CA LEU A 27 -0.37 -4.84 -3.66
C LEU A 27 -1.21 -3.93 -2.74
N ALA A 28 -2.48 -3.70 -3.08
CA ALA A 28 -3.40 -2.95 -2.23
C ALA A 28 -3.69 -3.70 -0.92
N SER A 29 -3.92 -5.01 -0.97
CA SER A 29 -4.09 -5.84 0.23
C SER A 29 -2.84 -5.79 1.13
N VAL A 30 -1.64 -5.82 0.55
CA VAL A 30 -0.37 -5.69 1.30
C VAL A 30 -0.24 -4.32 1.96
N ILE A 31 -0.56 -3.23 1.25
CA ILE A 31 -0.52 -1.87 1.81
C ILE A 31 -1.49 -1.73 2.97
N GLY A 32 -2.74 -2.20 2.84
CA GLY A 32 -3.69 -2.19 3.95
C GLY A 32 -3.18 -2.96 5.17
N LEU A 33 -2.55 -4.12 4.94
CA LEU A 33 -1.98 -4.93 6.00
C LEU A 33 -0.81 -4.22 6.70
N ASP A 34 0.02 -3.49 5.95
CA ASP A 34 1.11 -2.68 6.50
C ASP A 34 0.61 -1.56 7.40
N ILE A 35 -0.47 -0.86 6.99
CA ILE A 35 -1.12 0.15 7.82
C ILE A 35 -1.62 -0.44 9.14
N LEU A 36 -2.25 -1.62 9.11
CA LEU A 36 -2.67 -2.31 10.33
C LEU A 36 -1.45 -2.68 11.21
N ARG A 37 -0.33 -3.11 10.61
CA ARG A 37 0.91 -3.43 11.34
C ARG A 37 1.57 -2.21 11.97
N ARG A 38 1.47 -1.05 11.33
CA ARG A 38 1.93 0.26 11.86
C ARG A 38 1.03 0.80 12.98
N GLY A 39 -0.02 0.07 13.35
CA GLY A 39 -0.94 0.44 14.43
C GLY A 39 -2.17 1.21 13.98
N GLY A 40 -2.38 1.34 12.67
CA GLY A 40 -3.64 1.83 12.10
C GLY A 40 -4.80 0.87 12.37
N ASN A 41 -6.02 1.38 12.27
CA ASN A 41 -7.24 0.59 12.44
C ASN A 41 -7.91 0.29 11.08
N ALA A 42 -9.09 -0.33 11.09
CA ALA A 42 -9.77 -0.73 9.86
C ALA A 42 -10.09 0.44 8.92
N ALA A 43 -10.36 1.64 9.47
CA ALA A 43 -10.63 2.84 8.68
C ALA A 43 -9.35 3.40 8.04
N ASP A 44 -8.24 3.45 8.78
CA ASP A 44 -6.94 3.90 8.23
C ASP A 44 -6.50 2.99 7.08
N ALA A 45 -6.55 1.67 7.31
CA ALA A 45 -6.17 0.67 6.30
C ALA A 45 -7.12 0.69 5.10
N ALA A 46 -8.41 0.94 5.30
CA ALA A 46 -9.37 1.06 4.21
C ALA A 46 -9.01 2.22 3.27
N VAL A 47 -8.68 3.39 3.79
CA VAL A 47 -8.28 4.54 2.97
C VAL A 47 -6.98 4.28 2.21
N ALA A 48 -6.00 3.63 2.85
CA ALA A 48 -4.76 3.24 2.16
C ALA A 48 -5.00 2.24 1.02
N VAL A 49 -5.91 1.28 1.22
CA VAL A 49 -6.32 0.32 0.17
C VAL A 49 -7.03 1.05 -0.97
N ALA A 50 -7.94 1.99 -0.69
CA ALA A 50 -8.59 2.80 -1.73
C ALA A 50 -7.57 3.57 -2.58
N ALA A 51 -6.61 4.24 -1.92
CA ALA A 51 -5.57 4.99 -2.61
C ALA A 51 -4.68 4.09 -3.46
N ALA A 52 -4.28 2.93 -2.94
CA ALA A 52 -3.48 1.95 -3.67
C ALA A 52 -4.24 1.34 -4.88
N LEU A 53 -5.55 1.10 -4.74
CA LEU A 53 -6.40 0.67 -5.86
C LEU A 53 -6.54 1.76 -6.93
N GLY A 54 -6.55 3.04 -6.54
CA GLY A 54 -6.48 4.16 -7.48
C GLY A 54 -5.20 4.18 -8.34
N VAL A 55 -4.12 3.53 -7.88
CA VAL A 55 -2.86 3.37 -8.63
C VAL A 55 -2.89 2.08 -9.46
N THR A 56 -3.30 0.98 -8.82
CA THR A 56 -3.16 -0.38 -9.37
C THR A 56 -4.30 -0.82 -10.28
N GLU A 57 -5.49 -0.23 -10.11
CA GLU A 57 -6.70 -0.52 -10.87
C GLU A 57 -7.45 0.78 -11.28
N PRO A 58 -6.78 1.72 -11.97
CA PRO A 58 -7.32 3.05 -12.25
C PRO A 58 -8.49 3.06 -13.26
N CYS A 59 -8.71 1.94 -13.95
CA CYS A 59 -9.88 1.74 -14.82
C CYS A 59 -11.13 1.28 -14.05
N SER A 60 -11.09 1.22 -12.71
CA SER A 60 -12.25 0.89 -11.88
C SER A 60 -12.47 1.88 -10.73
N THR A 61 -11.45 2.66 -10.37
CA THR A 61 -11.48 3.53 -9.19
C THR A 61 -10.43 4.63 -9.24
N GLY A 62 -10.55 5.62 -8.34
CA GLY A 62 -9.55 6.65 -8.15
C GLY A 62 -10.04 7.80 -7.27
N VAL A 63 -9.15 8.75 -7.00
CA VAL A 63 -9.46 9.97 -6.22
C VAL A 63 -10.40 10.93 -6.94
N GLY A 64 -10.45 10.87 -8.29
CA GLY A 64 -11.47 11.54 -9.12
C GLY A 64 -12.82 10.82 -9.16
N GLY A 65 -13.05 9.88 -8.24
CA GLY A 65 -14.26 9.09 -8.06
C GLY A 65 -15.13 9.54 -6.89
N ASP A 66 -16.08 8.69 -6.53
CA ASP A 66 -16.92 8.79 -5.34
C ASP A 66 -16.66 7.61 -4.39
N CYS A 67 -17.07 7.74 -3.14
CA CYS A 67 -16.83 6.75 -2.10
C CYS A 67 -18.02 6.58 -1.16
N PHE A 68 -18.28 5.35 -0.71
CA PHE A 68 -19.16 5.05 0.42
C PHE A 68 -18.44 4.13 1.40
N CYS A 69 -18.74 4.30 2.69
CA CYS A 69 -18.15 3.52 3.77
C CYS A 69 -19.22 3.13 4.79
N LEU A 70 -19.20 1.88 5.23
CA LEU A 70 -19.81 1.45 6.48
C LEU A 70 -18.73 1.04 7.47
N PHE A 71 -18.76 1.64 8.65
CA PHE A 71 -17.82 1.37 9.72
C PHE A 71 -18.54 0.76 10.93
N TYR A 72 -18.08 -0.40 11.38
CA TYR A 72 -18.50 -1.04 12.62
C TYR A 72 -17.48 -0.71 13.73
N ASP A 73 -17.93 -0.02 14.79
CA ASP A 73 -17.10 0.22 15.98
C ASP A 73 -17.32 -0.92 16.99
N ALA A 74 -16.30 -1.75 17.19
CA ALA A 74 -16.38 -2.92 18.05
C ALA A 74 -16.59 -2.61 19.53
N ARG A 75 -16.23 -1.41 19.98
CA ARG A 75 -16.42 -1.02 21.38
C ARG A 75 -17.86 -0.68 21.68
N THR A 76 -18.59 -0.18 20.68
CA THR A 76 -19.98 0.26 20.83
C THR A 76 -20.99 -0.71 20.21
N GLY A 77 -20.55 -1.59 19.32
CA GLY A 77 -21.42 -2.44 18.51
C GLY A 77 -22.24 -1.68 17.46
N GLN A 78 -21.88 -0.42 17.16
CA GLN A 78 -22.64 0.43 16.25
C GLN A 78 -22.07 0.38 14.83
N VAL A 79 -22.97 0.39 13.85
CA VAL A 79 -22.66 0.60 12.43
C VAL A 79 -22.96 2.04 12.05
N ARG A 80 -21.95 2.76 11.54
CA ARG A 80 -22.04 4.14 11.05
C ARG A 80 -21.74 4.18 9.56
N GLY A 81 -22.35 5.11 8.82
CA GLY A 81 -22.17 5.23 7.38
C GLY A 81 -21.62 6.59 6.96
N LEU A 82 -20.84 6.61 5.89
CA LEU A 82 -20.37 7.84 5.25
C LEU A 82 -20.70 7.80 3.76
N ASN A 83 -21.40 8.85 3.30
CA ASN A 83 -21.73 9.08 1.90
C ASN A 83 -20.80 10.16 1.34
N GLY A 84 -19.82 9.73 0.56
CA GLY A 84 -18.89 10.57 -0.19
C GLY A 84 -19.25 10.66 -1.67
N SER A 85 -20.54 10.70 -2.02
CA SER A 85 -20.97 10.96 -3.40
C SER A 85 -21.11 12.45 -3.69
N GLY A 86 -20.57 12.83 -4.84
CA GLY A 86 -20.64 14.14 -5.45
C GLY A 86 -22.04 14.64 -5.74
N ARG A 87 -22.24 15.95 -5.56
CA ARG A 87 -23.39 16.66 -6.12
C ARG A 87 -23.06 17.11 -7.55
N SER A 88 -24.08 17.21 -8.39
CA SER A 88 -23.99 17.89 -9.69
C SER A 88 -23.61 19.35 -9.51
N PRO A 89 -22.92 19.95 -10.50
CA PRO A 89 -22.69 21.40 -10.52
C PRO A 89 -23.99 22.19 -10.40
N ARG A 90 -23.95 23.35 -9.75
CA ARG A 90 -25.13 24.23 -9.61
C ARG A 90 -25.74 24.68 -10.94
N ALA A 91 -24.91 24.81 -11.97
CA ALA A 91 -25.38 25.18 -13.31
C ALA A 91 -26.04 24.02 -14.09
N LEU A 92 -25.88 22.78 -13.64
CA LEU A 92 -26.43 21.61 -14.32
C LEU A 92 -27.93 21.48 -14.05
N THR A 93 -28.75 21.87 -15.03
CA THR A 93 -30.22 21.82 -14.96
C THR A 93 -30.79 21.00 -16.11
N LEU A 94 -32.02 20.51 -15.95
CA LEU A 94 -32.74 19.84 -17.03
C LEU A 94 -32.93 20.77 -18.24
N ASP A 95 -33.20 22.06 -17.99
CA ASP A 95 -33.36 23.07 -19.04
C ASP A 95 -32.06 23.30 -19.82
N LEU A 96 -30.91 23.32 -19.14
CA LEU A 96 -29.60 23.40 -19.81
C LEU A 96 -29.39 22.21 -20.75
N LEU A 97 -29.60 20.98 -20.24
CA LEU A 97 -29.41 19.77 -21.05
C LEU A 97 -30.39 19.72 -22.23
N SER A 98 -31.64 20.10 -22.00
CA SER A 98 -32.66 20.22 -23.06
C SER A 98 -32.29 21.27 -24.10
N GLY A 99 -31.76 22.42 -23.66
CA GLY A 99 -31.28 23.50 -24.54
C GLY A 99 -30.06 23.09 -25.40
N LEU A 100 -29.27 22.12 -24.94
CA LEU A 100 -28.19 21.50 -25.69
C LEU A 100 -28.66 20.34 -26.60
N GLY A 101 -29.97 20.04 -26.60
CA GLY A 101 -30.57 18.99 -27.43
C GLY A 101 -30.56 17.59 -26.80
N PHE A 102 -30.20 17.45 -25.52
CA PHE A 102 -30.28 16.16 -24.83
C PHE A 102 -31.68 15.88 -24.31
N SER A 103 -32.06 14.60 -24.27
CA SER A 103 -33.36 14.13 -23.77
C SER A 103 -33.24 12.73 -23.17
N GLU A 104 -34.26 12.21 -22.49
CA GLU A 104 -34.23 10.84 -21.96
C GLU A 104 -33.97 9.79 -23.05
N ALA A 105 -34.50 9.99 -24.26
CA ALA A 105 -34.27 9.11 -25.41
C ALA A 105 -32.88 9.28 -26.03
N GLN A 106 -32.28 10.46 -25.87
CA GLN A 106 -30.97 10.80 -26.41
C GLN A 106 -30.15 11.54 -25.35
N PRO A 107 -29.71 10.84 -24.29
CA PRO A 107 -28.92 11.45 -23.23
C PRO A 107 -27.51 11.81 -23.74
N PRO A 108 -26.77 12.68 -23.03
CA PRO A 108 -25.37 12.91 -23.37
C PRO A 108 -24.58 11.61 -23.29
N SER A 109 -23.56 11.48 -24.14
CA SER A 109 -22.60 10.36 -24.06
C SER A 109 -22.10 10.20 -22.64
N VAL A 110 -21.96 8.96 -22.16
CA VAL A 110 -21.40 8.68 -20.83
C VAL A 110 -19.98 9.25 -20.63
N PHE A 111 -19.29 9.62 -21.71
CA PHE A 111 -17.96 10.25 -21.66
C PHE A 111 -17.99 11.79 -21.71
N HIS A 112 -19.19 12.40 -21.77
CA HIS A 112 -19.35 13.86 -21.79
C HIS A 112 -19.04 14.48 -20.41
N ALA A 113 -18.41 15.66 -20.38
CA ALA A 113 -18.09 16.39 -19.15
C ALA A 113 -19.32 16.75 -18.29
N LEU A 114 -20.53 16.81 -18.87
CA LEU A 114 -21.78 17.06 -18.15
C LEU A 114 -22.16 15.90 -17.21
N ASN A 115 -21.56 14.73 -17.40
CA ASN A 115 -21.71 13.59 -16.49
C ASN A 115 -20.71 13.61 -15.32
N VAL A 116 -19.85 14.63 -15.22
CA VAL A 116 -18.96 14.84 -14.07
C VAL A 116 -19.70 15.61 -12.98
N THR A 117 -20.14 14.90 -11.94
CA THR A 117 -20.44 15.48 -10.61
C THR A 117 -19.15 15.80 -9.84
N VAL A 118 -19.23 16.54 -8.73
CA VAL A 118 -18.04 16.86 -7.92
C VAL A 118 -17.40 15.58 -7.36
N PRO A 119 -16.12 15.25 -7.63
CA PRO A 119 -15.51 14.02 -7.11
C PRO A 119 -15.50 13.98 -5.58
N GLY A 120 -16.22 13.02 -4.98
CA GLY A 120 -16.38 12.95 -3.53
C GLY A 120 -15.42 12.04 -2.78
N ALA A 121 -14.61 11.23 -3.48
CA ALA A 121 -13.71 10.27 -2.86
C ALA A 121 -12.68 10.93 -1.92
N ALA A 122 -12.03 12.02 -2.35
CA ALA A 122 -10.99 12.69 -1.56
C ALA A 122 -11.51 13.20 -0.19
N ALA A 123 -12.69 13.84 -0.18
CA ALA A 123 -13.32 14.27 1.07
C ALA A 123 -13.67 13.08 1.96
N CYS A 124 -14.22 12.02 1.36
CA CYS A 124 -14.63 10.82 2.09
C CYS A 124 -13.45 10.08 2.72
N TRP A 125 -12.30 10.06 2.05
CA TRP A 125 -11.06 9.50 2.60
C TRP A 125 -10.58 10.29 3.82
N CYS A 126 -10.54 11.63 3.70
CA CYS A 126 -10.18 12.51 4.81
C CYS A 126 -11.13 12.32 6.00
N ASP A 127 -12.44 12.33 5.73
CA ASP A 127 -13.49 12.18 6.74
C ASP A 127 -13.49 10.80 7.39
N THR A 128 -13.18 9.73 6.65
CA THR A 128 -13.03 8.38 7.19
C THR A 128 -11.90 8.31 8.21
N VAL A 129 -10.71 8.82 7.89
CA VAL A 129 -9.58 8.88 8.84
C VAL A 129 -9.91 9.80 10.01
N GLN A 130 -10.55 10.95 9.75
CA GLN A 130 -10.90 11.92 10.77
C GLN A 130 -11.98 11.41 11.75
N LEU A 131 -12.99 10.68 11.28
CA LEU A 131 -14.09 10.20 12.12
C LEU A 131 -13.81 8.84 12.73
N PHE A 132 -13.23 7.93 11.95
CA PHE A 132 -13.11 6.51 12.29
C PHE A 132 -11.67 6.03 12.47
N GLY A 133 -10.66 6.78 12.00
CA GLY A 133 -9.24 6.39 12.07
C GLY A 133 -8.69 6.25 13.49
N SER A 134 -7.59 5.51 13.63
CA SER A 134 -7.00 5.10 14.93
C SER A 134 -6.48 6.24 15.80
N LYS A 135 -6.26 7.42 15.21
CA LYS A 135 -5.55 8.57 15.80
C LYS A 135 -4.05 8.32 16.05
N LYS A 136 -3.52 7.18 15.59
CA LYS A 136 -2.09 6.84 15.69
C LYS A 136 -1.33 7.17 14.42
N LEU A 137 -2.01 7.19 13.28
CA LEU A 137 -1.46 7.55 11.98
C LEU A 137 -2.11 8.84 11.48
N THR A 138 -1.30 9.69 10.86
CA THR A 138 -1.75 10.85 10.11
C THR A 138 -2.29 10.44 8.74
N LEU A 139 -3.11 11.31 8.11
CA LEU A 139 -3.55 11.09 6.72
C LEU A 139 -2.35 10.91 5.76
N GLY A 140 -1.25 11.62 6.00
CA GLY A 140 -0.03 11.47 5.21
C GLY A 140 0.59 10.08 5.33
N GLU A 141 0.69 9.53 6.53
CA GLU A 141 1.19 8.16 6.74
C GLU A 141 0.28 7.09 6.13
N VAL A 142 -1.03 7.36 6.05
CA VAL A 142 -2.02 6.48 5.42
C VAL A 142 -1.90 6.49 3.89
N LEU A 143 -1.67 7.65 3.27
CA LEU A 143 -1.59 7.82 1.81
C LEU A 143 -0.19 7.58 1.24
N GLU A 144 0.86 7.72 2.06
CA GLU A 144 2.27 7.59 1.66
C GLU A 144 2.56 6.30 0.87
N PRO A 145 2.13 5.09 1.30
CA PRO A 145 2.44 3.87 0.55
C PRO A 145 1.87 3.85 -0.86
N ALA A 146 0.67 4.42 -1.06
CA ALA A 146 0.06 4.53 -2.38
C ALA A 146 0.77 5.59 -3.24
N ALA A 147 1.23 6.70 -2.64
CA ALA A 147 2.03 7.70 -3.34
C ALA A 147 3.38 7.12 -3.79
N GLU A 148 4.08 6.37 -2.93
CA GLU A 148 5.32 5.68 -3.30
C GLU A 148 5.09 4.65 -4.42
N LEU A 149 3.99 3.89 -4.36
CA LEU A 149 3.63 2.92 -5.39
C LEU A 149 3.37 3.60 -6.73
N ALA A 150 2.70 4.75 -6.73
CA ALA A 150 2.47 5.55 -7.94
C ALA A 150 3.78 6.11 -8.50
N GLU A 151 4.68 6.62 -7.64
CA GLU A 151 5.94 7.22 -8.06
C GLU A 151 6.95 6.19 -8.59
N ARG A 152 7.16 5.09 -7.86
CA ARG A 152 8.14 4.04 -8.22
C ARG A 152 7.60 3.08 -9.29
N GLY A 153 6.28 2.95 -9.37
CA GLY A 153 5.58 2.06 -10.28
C GLY A 153 5.50 0.61 -9.81
N PHE A 154 4.72 -0.16 -10.56
CA PHE A 154 4.42 -1.57 -10.27
C PHE A 154 4.19 -2.36 -11.57
N PRO A 155 4.42 -3.68 -11.58
CA PRO A 155 4.07 -4.53 -12.72
C PRO A 155 2.55 -4.72 -12.77
N VAL A 156 1.90 -4.38 -13.89
CA VAL A 156 0.42 -4.43 -13.95
C VAL A 156 -0.09 -5.88 -14.07
N ALA A 157 -1.10 -6.20 -13.26
CA ALA A 157 -1.68 -7.54 -13.17
C ALA A 157 -2.54 -7.90 -14.39
N GLU A 158 -2.88 -9.18 -14.55
CA GLU A 158 -3.45 -9.72 -15.79
C GLU A 158 -4.85 -9.17 -16.08
N ILE A 159 -5.77 -9.28 -15.11
CA ILE A 159 -7.16 -8.84 -15.28
C ILE A 159 -7.18 -7.32 -15.44
N THR A 160 -6.36 -6.62 -14.67
CA THR A 160 -6.23 -5.17 -14.79
C THR A 160 -5.66 -4.74 -16.14
N ALA A 161 -4.64 -5.42 -16.68
CA ALA A 161 -4.13 -5.12 -18.02
C ALA A 161 -5.20 -5.30 -19.10
N HIS A 162 -6.02 -6.35 -18.98
CA HIS A 162 -7.15 -6.58 -19.87
C HIS A 162 -8.18 -5.44 -19.81
N ASP A 163 -8.61 -5.05 -18.61
CA ASP A 163 -9.61 -3.99 -18.42
C ASP A 163 -9.06 -2.61 -18.81
N TRP A 164 -7.78 -2.34 -18.53
CA TRP A 164 -7.09 -1.12 -18.95
C TRP A 164 -7.04 -1.01 -20.48
N ALA A 165 -6.72 -2.11 -21.18
CA ALA A 165 -6.72 -2.13 -22.64
C ALA A 165 -8.13 -1.89 -23.19
N ARG A 166 -9.13 -2.57 -22.63
CA ARG A 166 -10.56 -2.43 -23.01
C ARG A 166 -11.03 -0.98 -22.90
N TRP A 167 -10.67 -0.28 -21.83
CA TRP A 167 -11.13 1.08 -21.56
C TRP A 167 -10.21 2.18 -22.08
N SER A 168 -9.01 1.83 -22.57
CA SER A 168 -8.03 2.81 -23.07
C SER A 168 -8.52 3.67 -24.23
N LYS A 169 -9.56 3.23 -24.96
CA LYS A 169 -10.18 4.02 -26.02
C LYS A 169 -10.80 5.33 -25.48
N ALA A 170 -11.38 5.31 -24.28
CA ALA A 170 -11.93 6.52 -23.64
C ALA A 170 -10.85 7.57 -23.33
N LEU A 171 -9.59 7.16 -23.23
CA LEU A 171 -8.44 8.05 -23.01
C LEU A 171 -7.88 8.67 -24.30
N LYS A 172 -8.37 8.22 -25.47
CA LYS A 172 -7.82 8.54 -26.80
C LYS A 172 -8.83 9.16 -27.78
N ASP A 173 -10.11 8.82 -27.66
CA ASP A 173 -11.15 9.31 -28.57
C ASP A 173 -11.53 10.79 -28.32
N ASP A 174 -12.08 11.44 -29.36
CA ASP A 174 -12.59 12.82 -29.39
C ASP A 174 -11.60 13.98 -29.20
N GLY A 175 -10.39 13.90 -29.76
CA GLY A 175 -9.48 15.08 -29.78
C GLY A 175 -8.94 15.48 -28.41
N LYS A 176 -9.15 14.63 -27.39
CA LYS A 176 -8.76 14.81 -26.00
C LYS A 176 -7.43 14.10 -25.74
N ALA A 177 -6.30 14.73 -26.08
CA ALA A 177 -4.97 14.20 -25.77
C ALA A 177 -4.60 14.35 -24.27
N LEU A 178 -5.51 13.97 -23.36
CA LEU A 178 -5.41 14.24 -21.92
C LEU A 178 -5.08 12.98 -21.11
N GLY A 179 -5.35 11.78 -21.62
CA GLY A 179 -5.13 10.52 -20.90
C GLY A 179 -3.69 9.98 -20.91
N GLY A 180 -2.70 10.79 -21.28
CA GLY A 180 -1.30 10.37 -21.44
C GLY A 180 -0.70 9.74 -20.19
N ASP A 181 -1.08 10.25 -19.01
CA ASP A 181 -0.63 9.75 -17.70
C ASP A 181 -0.98 8.27 -17.46
N PHE A 182 -1.97 7.72 -18.18
CA PHE A 182 -2.39 6.31 -18.08
C PHE A 182 -1.87 5.41 -19.21
N LEU A 183 -1.00 5.93 -20.09
CA LEU A 183 -0.53 5.24 -21.28
C LEU A 183 0.99 5.24 -21.36
N ILE A 184 1.57 4.10 -21.73
CA ILE A 184 3.01 3.98 -22.00
C ILE A 184 3.20 4.07 -23.51
N ASN A 185 3.89 5.12 -23.98
CA ASN A 185 4.07 5.39 -25.42
C ASN A 185 2.74 5.38 -26.19
N ASN A 186 1.71 6.03 -25.60
CA ASN A 186 0.35 6.07 -26.14
C ASN A 186 -0.32 4.69 -26.29
N GLN A 187 0.10 3.69 -25.51
CA GLN A 187 -0.52 2.36 -25.47
C GLN A 187 -0.88 1.99 -24.01
N PRO A 188 -1.99 1.25 -23.79
CA PRO A 188 -2.26 0.73 -22.46
C PRO A 188 -1.12 -0.20 -22.01
N PRO A 189 -0.79 -0.21 -20.70
CA PRO A 189 0.22 -1.11 -20.18
C PRO A 189 -0.20 -2.57 -20.37
N LYS A 190 0.77 -3.43 -20.69
CA LYS A 190 0.57 -4.88 -20.82
C LYS A 190 0.77 -5.57 -19.48
N HIS A 191 0.24 -6.79 -19.35
CA HIS A 191 0.50 -7.64 -18.19
C HIS A 191 2.00 -7.79 -17.93
N GLY A 192 2.43 -7.59 -16.69
CA GLY A 192 3.82 -7.63 -16.25
C GLY A 192 4.66 -6.41 -16.61
N GLN A 193 4.13 -5.46 -17.40
CA GLN A 193 4.82 -4.22 -17.73
C GLN A 193 4.84 -3.28 -16.52
N LEU A 194 5.97 -2.62 -16.28
CA LEU A 194 6.08 -1.59 -15.25
C LEU A 194 5.29 -0.35 -15.67
N PHE A 195 4.39 0.11 -14.81
CA PHE A 195 3.66 1.36 -14.96
C PHE A 195 3.91 2.25 -13.74
N ALA A 196 4.21 3.52 -13.97
CA ALA A 196 4.41 4.53 -12.94
C ALA A 196 3.60 5.79 -13.29
N ASN A 197 3.08 6.45 -12.27
CA ASN A 197 2.28 7.67 -12.36
C ASN A 197 2.75 8.67 -11.27
N PRO A 198 3.91 9.32 -11.46
CA PRO A 198 4.46 10.29 -10.50
C PRO A 198 3.55 11.51 -10.33
N THR A 199 2.66 11.76 -11.29
CA THR A 199 1.67 12.83 -11.25
C THR A 199 0.60 12.55 -10.20
N LEU A 200 0.11 11.31 -10.13
CA LEU A 200 -0.81 10.88 -9.07
C LEU A 200 -0.15 10.89 -7.70
N ALA A 201 1.15 10.54 -7.61
CA ALA A 201 1.91 10.63 -6.37
C ALA A 201 1.90 12.06 -5.79
N ARG A 202 2.12 13.08 -6.63
CA ARG A 202 2.03 14.49 -6.22
C ARG A 202 0.63 14.88 -5.73
N THR A 203 -0.41 14.38 -6.38
CA THR A 203 -1.79 14.57 -5.94
C THR A 203 -2.05 13.98 -4.56
N TYR A 204 -1.57 12.76 -4.30
CA TYR A 204 -1.68 12.13 -2.98
C TYR A 204 -0.86 12.86 -1.91
N GLN A 205 0.33 13.36 -2.24
CA GLN A 205 1.16 14.16 -1.33
C GLN A 205 0.49 15.48 -0.95
N GLU A 206 -0.22 16.12 -1.89
CA GLU A 206 -0.95 17.35 -1.63
C GLU A 206 -2.19 17.12 -0.75
N LEU A 207 -2.95 16.05 -1.04
CA LEU A 207 -4.06 15.60 -0.19
C LEU A 207 -3.56 15.23 1.22
N ALA A 208 -2.43 14.54 1.33
CA ALA A 208 -1.79 14.20 2.59
C ALA A 208 -1.39 15.44 3.42
N ARG A 209 -0.83 16.46 2.77
CA ARG A 209 -0.34 17.68 3.45
C ARG A 209 -1.46 18.62 3.86
N SER A 210 -2.43 18.82 2.98
CA SER A 210 -3.44 19.88 3.11
C SER A 210 -4.83 19.34 3.47
N GLY A 211 -5.02 18.02 3.50
CA GLY A 211 -6.34 17.42 3.63
C GLY A 211 -7.26 17.85 2.49
N LYS A 212 -8.55 18.06 2.78
CA LYS A 212 -9.57 18.41 1.78
C LYS A 212 -9.19 19.64 0.94
N SER A 213 -8.64 20.69 1.55
CA SER A 213 -8.29 21.92 0.81
C SER A 213 -7.19 21.68 -0.23
N GLY A 214 -6.41 20.60 -0.12
CA GLY A 214 -5.46 20.23 -1.16
C GLY A 214 -6.12 19.75 -2.46
N PHE A 215 -7.34 19.23 -2.40
CA PHE A 215 -8.06 18.68 -3.55
C PHE A 215 -9.17 19.61 -4.05
N TYR A 216 -9.90 20.24 -3.12
CA TYR A 216 -11.07 21.08 -3.43
C TYR A 216 -10.74 22.57 -3.56
N GLU A 217 -9.49 22.96 -3.32
CA GLU A 217 -8.97 24.31 -3.53
C GLU A 217 -7.58 24.23 -4.21
N GLY A 218 -7.13 25.33 -4.82
CA GLY A 218 -5.81 25.41 -5.45
C GLY A 218 -5.66 24.57 -6.73
N ARG A 219 -4.45 24.08 -7.00
CA ARG A 219 -4.06 23.57 -8.33
C ARG A 219 -4.92 22.40 -8.83
N ILE A 220 -5.34 21.50 -7.93
CA ILE A 220 -6.12 20.31 -8.31
C ILE A 220 -7.54 20.76 -8.68
N ALA A 221 -8.14 21.65 -7.89
CA ALA A 221 -9.47 22.18 -8.16
C ALA A 221 -9.51 23.00 -9.46
N GLU A 222 -8.50 23.84 -9.68
CA GLU A 222 -8.32 24.60 -10.93
C GLU A 222 -8.21 23.66 -12.14
N ALA A 223 -7.33 22.64 -12.07
CA ALA A 223 -7.17 21.68 -13.16
C ALA A 223 -8.45 20.89 -13.48
N ILE A 224 -9.25 20.54 -12.46
CA ILE A 224 -10.55 19.87 -12.65
C ILE A 224 -11.52 20.79 -13.41
N VAL A 225 -11.67 22.04 -12.95
CA VAL A 225 -12.58 23.00 -13.58
C VAL A 225 -12.16 23.30 -15.01
N ASP A 226 -10.85 23.47 -15.25
CA ASP A 226 -10.31 23.75 -16.57
C ASP A 226 -10.61 22.62 -17.55
N VAL A 227 -10.32 21.36 -17.18
CA VAL A 227 -10.56 20.23 -18.09
C VAL A 227 -12.05 20.00 -18.33
N VAL A 228 -12.90 20.22 -17.32
CA VAL A 228 -14.35 20.11 -17.46
C VAL A 228 -14.88 21.22 -18.38
N GLY A 229 -14.44 22.46 -18.19
CA GLY A 229 -14.86 23.62 -19.00
C GLY A 229 -14.39 23.54 -20.46
N GLN A 230 -13.18 23.03 -20.72
CA GLN A 230 -12.67 22.77 -22.08
C GLN A 230 -13.50 21.71 -22.84
N ASN A 231 -14.32 20.94 -22.12
CA ASN A 231 -15.13 19.85 -22.66
C ASN A 231 -16.64 20.10 -22.47
N ASP A 232 -17.04 21.36 -22.48
CA ASP A 232 -18.44 21.83 -22.41
C ASP A 232 -19.17 21.43 -21.12
N GLY A 233 -18.42 21.18 -20.05
CA GLY A 233 -18.95 21.00 -18.71
C GLY A 233 -19.16 22.32 -17.98
N VAL A 234 -19.92 22.28 -16.89
CA VAL A 234 -20.39 23.48 -16.18
C VAL A 234 -19.98 23.54 -14.71
N MET A 235 -18.97 22.75 -14.32
CA MET A 235 -18.44 22.74 -12.96
C MET A 235 -17.62 24.00 -12.68
N THR A 236 -17.80 24.55 -11.48
CA THR A 236 -17.08 25.73 -11.00
C THR A 236 -16.23 25.41 -9.79
N LEU A 237 -15.29 26.30 -9.45
CA LEU A 237 -14.49 26.19 -8.22
C LEU A 237 -15.37 26.25 -6.96
N ASP A 238 -16.48 27.00 -7.01
CA ASP A 238 -17.44 27.04 -5.89
C ASP A 238 -18.15 25.69 -5.70
N ASP A 239 -18.44 24.96 -6.78
CA ASP A 239 -19.03 23.61 -6.66
C ASP A 239 -18.06 22.66 -5.94
N LEU A 240 -16.76 22.72 -6.27
CA LEU A 240 -15.72 21.92 -5.61
C LEU A 240 -15.53 22.32 -4.15
N LYS A 241 -15.36 23.63 -3.89
CA LYS A 241 -15.08 24.17 -2.56
C LYS A 241 -16.19 23.87 -1.54
N ASN A 242 -17.45 23.83 -1.99
CA ASN A 242 -18.59 23.57 -1.12
C ASN A 242 -18.89 22.07 -0.92
N HIS A 243 -18.08 21.18 -1.48
CA HIS A 243 -18.27 19.74 -1.31
C HIS A 243 -17.87 19.26 0.09
N SER A 244 -18.70 18.39 0.65
CA SER A 244 -18.40 17.62 1.85
C SER A 244 -19.05 16.25 1.79
N SER A 245 -18.44 15.26 2.46
CA SER A 245 -19.10 14.00 2.74
C SER A 245 -20.23 14.19 3.77
N THR A 246 -21.18 13.26 3.79
CA THR A 246 -22.31 13.27 4.71
C THR A 246 -22.29 12.00 5.56
N GLU A 247 -22.23 12.15 6.88
CA GLU A 247 -22.48 11.02 7.77
C GLU A 247 -23.95 10.63 7.67
N VAL A 248 -24.21 9.34 7.43
CA VAL A 248 -25.54 8.81 7.19
C VAL A 248 -25.84 7.70 8.17
N GLN A 249 -27.11 7.60 8.57
CA GLN A 249 -27.58 6.46 9.33
C GLN A 249 -27.79 5.27 8.38
N PRO A 250 -27.07 4.15 8.55
CA PRO A 250 -27.26 2.96 7.72
C PRO A 250 -28.67 2.38 7.88
N VAL A 251 -29.17 1.76 6.81
CA VAL A 251 -30.44 1.04 6.77
C VAL A 251 -30.18 -0.46 6.79
N PHE A 252 -31.14 -1.24 7.25
CA PHE A 252 -30.95 -2.69 7.39
C PHE A 252 -32.24 -3.48 7.21
N THR A 253 -32.08 -4.79 7.04
CA THR A 253 -33.13 -5.77 7.29
C THR A 253 -32.56 -7.02 7.96
N ASP A 254 -33.43 -7.70 8.71
CA ASP A 254 -33.10 -8.98 9.34
C ASP A 254 -33.58 -10.13 8.45
N TYR A 255 -32.73 -11.13 8.27
CA TYR A 255 -32.98 -12.35 7.51
C TYR A 255 -32.43 -13.54 8.31
N LYS A 256 -33.33 -14.37 8.86
CA LYS A 256 -33.00 -15.59 9.62
C LYS A 256 -31.94 -15.38 10.72
N GLY A 257 -32.06 -14.31 11.51
CA GLY A 257 -31.16 -13.99 12.63
C GLY A 257 -29.91 -13.18 12.24
N VAL A 258 -29.65 -12.99 10.94
CA VAL A 258 -28.58 -12.11 10.44
C VAL A 258 -29.16 -10.78 10.00
N ARG A 259 -28.53 -9.67 10.40
CA ARG A 259 -28.86 -8.32 9.95
C ARG A 259 -27.91 -7.87 8.85
N LEU A 260 -28.43 -7.58 7.66
CA LEU A 260 -27.67 -6.96 6.57
C LEU A 260 -27.81 -5.43 6.66
N TRP A 261 -26.67 -4.74 6.73
CA TRP A 261 -26.56 -3.29 6.74
C TRP A 261 -26.09 -2.76 5.39
N GLU A 262 -26.70 -1.67 4.95
CA GLU A 262 -26.42 -0.98 3.70
C GLU A 262 -26.46 0.54 3.93
N CYS A 263 -25.79 1.32 3.06
CA CYS A 263 -26.00 2.76 3.03
C CYS A 263 -27.43 3.11 2.56
N PRO A 264 -28.05 4.18 3.08
CA PRO A 264 -29.34 4.64 2.59
C PRO A 264 -29.25 5.21 1.16
N PRO A 265 -30.39 5.52 0.51
CA PRO A 265 -30.43 6.34 -0.69
C PRO A 265 -29.57 7.61 -0.54
N ASN A 266 -28.89 8.11 -1.57
CA ASN A 266 -28.97 7.78 -3.00
C ASN A 266 -28.25 6.49 -3.45
N GLY A 267 -27.70 5.69 -2.54
CA GLY A 267 -27.11 4.39 -2.84
C GLY A 267 -28.17 3.31 -3.12
N GLN A 268 -27.82 2.32 -3.94
CA GLN A 268 -28.72 1.24 -4.32
C GLN A 268 -28.76 0.03 -3.36
N GLY A 269 -28.11 0.12 -2.20
CA GLY A 269 -27.95 -1.02 -1.28
C GLY A 269 -29.29 -1.54 -0.77
N ILE A 270 -30.28 -0.65 -0.69
CA ILE A 270 -31.68 -0.96 -0.38
C ILE A 270 -32.27 -2.05 -1.30
N ALA A 271 -31.78 -2.25 -2.54
CA ALA A 271 -32.21 -3.33 -3.42
C ALA A 271 -31.90 -4.72 -2.81
N ALA A 272 -30.75 -4.89 -2.17
CA ALA A 272 -30.37 -6.14 -1.51
C ALA A 272 -31.31 -6.43 -0.32
N LEU A 273 -31.65 -5.39 0.45
CA LEU A 273 -32.57 -5.49 1.58
C LEU A 273 -33.99 -5.85 1.15
N ILE A 274 -34.51 -5.22 0.09
CA ILE A 274 -35.82 -5.55 -0.49
C ILE A 274 -35.82 -6.99 -1.00
N ALA A 275 -34.78 -7.40 -1.74
CA ALA A 275 -34.67 -8.76 -2.25
C ALA A 275 -34.67 -9.78 -1.11
N LEU A 276 -33.89 -9.60 -0.04
CA LEU A 276 -33.90 -10.51 1.12
C LEU A 276 -35.27 -10.61 1.78
N ASN A 277 -35.96 -9.47 1.94
CA ASN A 277 -37.31 -9.49 2.51
C ASN A 277 -38.29 -10.29 1.64
N ILE A 278 -38.18 -10.21 0.32
CA ILE A 278 -38.99 -11.02 -0.60
C ILE A 278 -38.63 -12.50 -0.48
N LEU A 279 -37.33 -12.81 -0.46
CA LEU A 279 -36.80 -14.18 -0.41
C LEU A 279 -37.14 -14.90 0.90
N GLU A 280 -37.36 -14.18 2.00
CA GLU A 280 -37.76 -14.74 3.29
C GLU A 280 -39.09 -15.52 3.23
N HIS A 281 -39.91 -15.28 2.21
CA HIS A 281 -41.17 -15.99 1.97
C HIS A 281 -41.00 -17.35 1.25
N PHE A 282 -39.76 -17.73 0.89
CA PHE A 282 -39.48 -18.95 0.14
C PHE A 282 -38.50 -19.87 0.89
N PRO A 283 -38.64 -21.21 0.78
CA PRO A 283 -37.74 -22.15 1.44
C PRO A 283 -36.41 -22.30 0.67
N MET A 284 -35.61 -21.24 0.64
CA MET A 284 -34.40 -21.13 -0.20
C MET A 284 -33.41 -22.30 -0.01
N LYS A 285 -33.19 -22.76 1.24
CA LYS A 285 -32.34 -23.92 1.55
C LYS A 285 -32.89 -25.22 0.96
N GLU A 286 -34.19 -25.47 1.09
CA GLU A 286 -34.84 -26.71 0.64
C GLU A 286 -34.91 -26.80 -0.89
N MET A 287 -34.92 -25.66 -1.58
CA MET A 287 -34.85 -25.61 -3.04
C MET A 287 -33.51 -26.11 -3.60
N GLY A 288 -32.45 -26.14 -2.79
CA GLY A 288 -31.11 -26.57 -3.20
C GLY A 288 -30.34 -25.48 -3.95
N HIS A 289 -29.05 -25.37 -3.64
CA HIS A 289 -28.17 -24.35 -4.22
C HIS A 289 -28.09 -24.47 -5.74
N ASN A 290 -28.33 -23.36 -6.45
CA ASN A 290 -28.27 -23.24 -7.91
C ASN A 290 -29.16 -24.23 -8.69
N THR A 291 -30.22 -24.77 -8.08
CA THR A 291 -31.26 -25.48 -8.84
C THR A 291 -32.11 -24.49 -9.64
N SER A 292 -32.88 -24.98 -10.61
CA SER A 292 -33.77 -24.13 -11.42
C SER A 292 -34.85 -23.44 -10.59
N GLY A 293 -35.39 -24.11 -9.56
CA GLY A 293 -36.36 -23.51 -8.64
C GLY A 293 -35.75 -22.37 -7.83
N TYR A 294 -34.56 -22.59 -7.26
CA TYR A 294 -33.81 -21.58 -6.51
C TYR A 294 -33.47 -20.36 -7.38
N LEU A 295 -32.88 -20.58 -8.56
CA LEU A 295 -32.46 -19.49 -9.45
C LEU A 295 -33.64 -18.73 -10.05
N HIS A 296 -34.77 -19.39 -10.27
CA HIS A 296 -36.00 -18.73 -10.72
C HIS A 296 -36.50 -17.72 -9.67
N VAL A 297 -36.68 -18.15 -8.41
CA VAL A 297 -37.13 -17.28 -7.32
C VAL A 297 -36.15 -16.14 -7.09
N LEU A 298 -34.85 -16.44 -7.08
CA LEU A 298 -33.79 -15.45 -6.93
C LEU A 298 -33.83 -14.39 -8.04
N THR A 299 -34.03 -14.82 -9.29
CA THR A 299 -34.15 -13.92 -10.45
C THR A 299 -35.37 -13.01 -10.32
N GLU A 300 -36.53 -13.55 -9.97
CA GLU A 300 -37.78 -12.77 -9.87
C GLU A 300 -37.72 -11.78 -8.70
N ALA A 301 -37.15 -12.17 -7.56
CA ALA A 301 -36.90 -11.26 -6.44
C ALA A 301 -35.97 -10.11 -6.84
N PHE A 302 -34.91 -10.37 -7.60
CA PHE A 302 -34.03 -9.32 -8.11
C PHE A 302 -34.74 -8.37 -9.08
N LYS A 303 -35.53 -8.88 -10.03
CA LYS A 303 -36.34 -8.02 -10.92
C LYS A 303 -37.24 -7.07 -10.12
N LEU A 304 -37.96 -7.61 -9.12
CA LEU A 304 -38.89 -6.83 -8.29
C LEU A 304 -38.16 -5.76 -7.47
N SER A 305 -37.04 -6.13 -6.81
CA SER A 305 -36.25 -5.19 -6.01
C SER A 305 -35.58 -4.11 -6.86
N LEU A 306 -35.03 -4.46 -8.02
CA LEU A 306 -34.40 -3.51 -8.93
C LEU A 306 -35.43 -2.55 -9.53
N ALA A 307 -36.61 -3.05 -9.93
CA ALA A 307 -37.70 -2.20 -10.42
C ALA A 307 -38.12 -1.15 -9.38
N ASP A 308 -38.25 -1.55 -8.11
CA ASP A 308 -38.59 -0.63 -7.01
C ASP A 308 -37.49 0.43 -6.82
N VAL A 309 -36.23 0.01 -6.82
CA VAL A 309 -35.10 0.91 -6.57
C VAL A 309 -34.84 1.85 -7.74
N ILE A 310 -35.01 1.40 -8.98
CA ILE A 310 -34.95 2.25 -10.17
C ILE A 310 -35.99 3.38 -10.08
N HIS A 311 -37.20 3.07 -9.61
CA HIS A 311 -38.28 4.04 -9.53
C HIS A 311 -38.15 5.01 -8.35
N PHE A 312 -37.84 4.48 -7.15
CA PHE A 312 -37.91 5.27 -5.91
C PHE A 312 -36.58 5.83 -5.42
N CYS A 313 -35.44 5.22 -5.76
CA CYS A 313 -34.16 5.61 -5.20
C CYS A 313 -33.62 6.90 -5.87
N ALA A 314 -33.43 7.93 -5.05
CA ALA A 314 -32.95 9.24 -5.47
C ALA A 314 -32.23 9.94 -4.30
N ASP A 315 -31.76 11.17 -4.52
CA ASP A 315 -31.20 12.02 -3.48
C ASP A 315 -32.23 12.37 -2.39
N PRO A 316 -32.07 11.87 -1.15
CA PRO A 316 -33.01 12.13 -0.06
C PRO A 316 -33.04 13.60 0.39
N GLU A 317 -32.01 14.40 0.05
CA GLU A 317 -32.02 15.84 0.34
C GLU A 317 -32.94 16.62 -0.61
N LYS A 318 -33.33 16.03 -1.75
CA LYS A 318 -34.15 16.68 -2.78
C LYS A 318 -35.51 16.01 -2.96
N VAL A 319 -35.62 14.71 -2.68
CA VAL A 319 -36.85 13.93 -2.89
C VAL A 319 -37.12 13.02 -1.69
N LYS A 320 -38.39 12.88 -1.32
CA LYS A 320 -38.80 11.96 -0.25
C LYS A 320 -38.79 10.52 -0.77
N VAL A 321 -37.80 9.73 -0.36
CA VAL A 321 -37.72 8.30 -0.65
C VAL A 321 -38.46 7.50 0.43
N PRO A 322 -39.42 6.61 0.10
CA PRO A 322 -40.22 5.88 1.08
C PRO A 322 -39.49 4.64 1.65
N VAL A 323 -38.30 4.84 2.23
CA VAL A 323 -37.40 3.76 2.70
C VAL A 323 -38.10 2.78 3.65
N GLU A 324 -38.81 3.29 4.66
CA GLU A 324 -39.52 2.43 5.65
C GLU A 324 -40.59 1.56 4.99
N GLY A 325 -41.32 2.10 4.01
CA GLY A 325 -42.34 1.35 3.27
C GLY A 325 -41.73 0.24 2.42
N LEU A 326 -40.67 0.57 1.67
CA LEU A 326 -39.94 -0.36 0.82
C LEU A 326 -39.30 -1.52 1.61
N LEU A 327 -38.84 -1.25 2.84
CA LEU A 327 -38.24 -2.25 3.72
C LEU A 327 -39.23 -2.96 4.63
N SER A 328 -40.52 -2.63 4.58
CA SER A 328 -41.52 -3.28 5.44
C SER A 328 -41.76 -4.73 5.03
N LYS A 329 -41.86 -5.62 6.02
CA LYS A 329 -42.18 -7.05 5.79
C LYS A 329 -43.55 -7.25 5.13
N ALA A 330 -44.51 -6.36 5.41
CA ALA A 330 -45.83 -6.38 4.78
C ALA A 330 -45.75 -6.10 3.27
N TYR A 331 -44.97 -5.10 2.85
CA TYR A 331 -44.75 -4.81 1.42
C TYR A 331 -44.02 -5.96 0.73
N ALA A 332 -42.98 -6.51 1.36
CA ALA A 332 -42.26 -7.67 0.83
C ALA A 332 -43.17 -8.88 0.60
N GLY A 333 -44.11 -9.16 1.51
CA GLY A 333 -45.11 -10.21 1.33
C GLY A 333 -46.03 -9.97 0.12
N GLN A 334 -46.40 -8.72 -0.17
CA GLN A 334 -47.15 -8.37 -1.38
C GLN A 334 -46.31 -8.60 -2.65
N ARG A 335 -45.03 -8.22 -2.62
CA ARG A 335 -44.10 -8.43 -3.75
C ARG A 335 -43.84 -9.93 -3.99
N ALA A 336 -43.69 -10.73 -2.94
CA ALA A 336 -43.49 -12.17 -3.03
C ALA A 336 -44.67 -12.90 -3.73
N GLN A 337 -45.91 -12.44 -3.55
CA GLN A 337 -47.10 -12.99 -4.23
C GLN A 337 -47.07 -12.82 -5.75
N LEU A 338 -46.24 -11.90 -6.28
CA LEU A 338 -46.09 -11.69 -7.72
C LEU A 338 -45.19 -12.74 -8.39
N ILE A 339 -44.46 -13.54 -7.61
CA ILE A 339 -43.56 -14.56 -8.14
C ILE A 339 -44.37 -15.82 -8.46
N ASN A 340 -44.54 -16.10 -9.75
CA ASN A 340 -45.15 -17.33 -10.24
C ASN A 340 -44.08 -18.40 -10.47
N MET A 341 -44.13 -19.49 -9.72
CA MET A 341 -43.11 -20.55 -9.75
C MET A 341 -42.92 -21.24 -11.12
N GLN A 342 -43.85 -21.09 -12.05
CA GLN A 342 -43.83 -21.72 -13.37
C GLN A 342 -43.47 -20.74 -14.50
N THR A 343 -43.64 -19.44 -14.30
CA THR A 343 -43.48 -18.43 -15.36
C THR A 343 -42.76 -17.19 -14.88
N ALA A 344 -41.79 -16.71 -15.65
CA ALA A 344 -41.08 -15.47 -15.40
C ALA A 344 -42.01 -14.25 -15.53
N GLY A 345 -41.91 -13.32 -14.58
CA GLY A 345 -42.63 -12.05 -14.59
C GLY A 345 -42.02 -11.01 -15.54
N VAL A 346 -42.88 -10.07 -15.96
CA VAL A 346 -42.55 -8.99 -16.93
C VAL A 346 -42.15 -7.68 -16.24
N ASN A 347 -42.50 -7.50 -14.96
CA ASN A 347 -42.19 -6.37 -14.06
C ASN A 347 -41.32 -5.23 -14.66
N GLU A 348 -41.91 -4.14 -15.16
CA GLU A 348 -41.16 -2.96 -15.64
C GLU A 348 -40.70 -2.09 -14.44
N HIS A 349 -39.56 -1.39 -14.39
CA HIS A 349 -38.95 -0.38 -15.30
C HIS A 349 -37.39 -0.44 -15.31
N GLY A 350 -36.72 0.21 -16.29
CA GLY A 350 -35.33 -0.11 -16.73
C GLY A 350 -34.12 0.70 -16.18
N ALA A 351 -32.90 0.17 -16.36
CA ALA A 351 -31.62 0.70 -15.85
C ALA A 351 -30.57 0.97 -16.96
N PRO A 352 -29.63 1.92 -16.78
CA PRO A 352 -28.48 2.09 -17.67
C PRO A 352 -27.48 0.91 -17.54
N PRO A 353 -26.59 0.67 -18.53
CA PRO A 353 -25.66 -0.47 -18.50
C PRO A 353 -24.57 -0.35 -17.42
N GLY A 354 -24.07 -1.51 -16.96
CA GLY A 354 -23.19 -1.67 -15.79
C GLY A 354 -21.78 -1.08 -15.88
N SER A 355 -21.08 -1.06 -14.73
CA SER A 355 -19.89 -0.25 -14.40
C SER A 355 -18.81 -1.03 -13.62
N ASP A 356 -17.59 -0.48 -13.57
CA ASP A 356 -16.40 -1.03 -12.91
C ASP A 356 -16.16 -0.29 -11.56
N THR A 357 -15.94 -0.98 -10.43
CA THR A 357 -16.12 -0.39 -9.08
C THR A 357 -15.31 -1.06 -7.97
N VAL A 358 -14.06 -0.77 -7.66
CA VAL A 358 -13.39 -1.58 -6.61
C VAL A 358 -14.11 -1.61 -5.24
N TYR A 359 -14.24 -2.81 -4.67
CA TYR A 359 -14.74 -3.07 -3.32
C TYR A 359 -13.64 -3.75 -2.51
N PHE A 360 -13.53 -3.43 -1.22
CA PHE A 360 -12.64 -4.13 -0.31
C PHE A 360 -13.16 -4.11 1.14
N ALA A 361 -12.67 -5.07 1.91
CA ALA A 361 -13.05 -5.27 3.31
C ALA A 361 -11.80 -5.22 4.19
N VAL A 362 -11.92 -4.56 5.35
CA VAL A 362 -10.89 -4.58 6.39
C VAL A 362 -11.52 -4.89 7.75
N VAL A 363 -10.90 -5.78 8.51
CA VAL A 363 -11.19 -6.00 9.94
C VAL A 363 -9.87 -5.86 10.70
N ASP A 364 -9.84 -5.04 11.75
CA ASP A 364 -8.63 -4.78 12.53
C ASP A 364 -8.52 -5.62 13.81
N VAL A 365 -7.43 -5.46 14.56
CA VAL A 365 -7.15 -6.19 15.81
C VAL A 365 -8.13 -5.88 16.94
N GLU A 366 -8.75 -4.71 16.95
CA GLU A 366 -9.73 -4.30 17.96
C GLU A 366 -11.14 -4.83 17.64
N GLY A 367 -11.35 -5.32 16.41
CA GLY A 367 -12.62 -5.86 15.93
C GLY A 367 -13.43 -4.87 15.13
N ASN A 368 -12.89 -3.67 14.88
CA ASN A 368 -13.57 -2.74 14.00
C ASN A 368 -13.53 -3.29 12.58
N ALA A 369 -14.57 -2.98 11.81
CA ALA A 369 -14.62 -3.32 10.41
C ALA A 369 -14.96 -2.12 9.56
N CYS A 370 -14.36 -2.05 8.38
CA CYS A 370 -14.62 -1.02 7.39
C CYS A 370 -14.95 -1.72 6.07
N SER A 371 -16.23 -1.66 5.69
CA SER A 371 -16.71 -2.06 4.37
C SER A 371 -16.70 -0.83 3.49
N PHE A 372 -15.87 -0.85 2.45
CA PHE A 372 -15.50 0.36 1.74
C PHE A 372 -15.53 0.12 0.24
N VAL A 373 -16.10 1.08 -0.48
CA VAL A 373 -16.23 1.02 -1.93
C VAL A 373 -15.89 2.39 -2.53
N ASN A 374 -15.12 2.38 -3.63
CA ASN A 374 -14.65 3.59 -4.31
C ASN A 374 -14.72 3.37 -5.82
N SER A 375 -15.21 4.34 -6.60
CA SER A 375 -15.41 4.11 -8.04
C SER A 375 -15.44 5.38 -8.88
N THR A 376 -14.98 5.24 -10.13
CA THR A 376 -15.10 6.20 -11.23
C THR A 376 -16.34 5.96 -12.11
N TYR A 377 -17.23 5.07 -11.71
CA TYR A 377 -18.36 4.53 -12.48
C TYR A 377 -17.95 3.63 -13.65
N LEU A 378 -17.92 4.10 -14.90
CA LEU A 378 -17.62 3.25 -16.06
C LEU A 378 -16.14 3.37 -16.46
N GLY A 379 -15.35 2.31 -16.33
CA GLY A 379 -13.94 2.34 -16.75
C GLY A 379 -13.14 3.50 -16.12
N PHE A 380 -12.44 4.26 -16.96
CA PHE A 380 -11.77 5.52 -16.61
C PHE A 380 -12.73 6.71 -16.42
N GLY A 381 -14.01 6.46 -16.11
CA GLY A 381 -15.04 7.47 -16.04
C GLY A 381 -15.29 8.13 -17.40
N THR A 382 -15.13 9.45 -17.45
CA THR A 382 -15.21 10.21 -18.71
C THR A 382 -13.95 10.09 -19.58
N GLY A 383 -12.83 9.61 -19.01
CA GLY A 383 -11.52 9.69 -19.64
C GLY A 383 -10.86 11.07 -19.56
N LEU A 384 -11.55 12.07 -19.00
CA LEU A 384 -10.97 13.40 -18.73
C LEU A 384 -9.98 13.30 -17.58
N VAL A 385 -8.75 13.76 -17.82
CA VAL A 385 -7.66 13.76 -16.85
C VAL A 385 -7.26 15.21 -16.60
N PRO A 386 -7.45 15.73 -15.37
CA PRO A 386 -6.98 17.07 -15.01
C PRO A 386 -5.47 17.14 -15.18
N GLU A 387 -5.00 18.22 -15.83
CA GLU A 387 -3.60 18.36 -16.18
C GLU A 387 -2.70 18.27 -14.93
N ASN A 388 -1.60 17.51 -15.03
CA ASN A 388 -0.65 17.33 -13.95
C ASN A 388 -1.27 16.80 -12.63
N CYS A 389 -2.39 16.07 -12.69
CA CYS A 389 -3.02 15.46 -11.52
C CYS A 389 -3.00 13.91 -11.49
N GLY A 390 -2.87 13.24 -12.65
CA GLY A 390 -2.63 11.79 -12.72
C GLY A 390 -3.84 10.91 -12.38
N PHE A 391 -5.06 11.46 -12.35
CA PHE A 391 -6.31 10.70 -12.15
C PHE A 391 -7.35 11.06 -13.21
N SER A 392 -8.32 10.17 -13.46
CA SER A 392 -9.45 10.44 -14.36
C SER A 392 -10.70 10.86 -13.58
N LEU A 393 -11.56 11.67 -14.21
CA LEU A 393 -12.83 12.11 -13.65
C LEU A 393 -13.94 11.11 -13.95
N HIS A 394 -14.65 10.71 -12.91
CA HIS A 394 -15.77 9.79 -13.02
C HIS A 394 -16.89 10.29 -13.95
N ASN A 395 -17.77 9.41 -14.39
CA ASN A 395 -18.97 9.78 -15.15
C ASN A 395 -20.28 9.47 -14.42
N ARG A 396 -20.30 9.63 -13.10
CA ARG A 396 -21.43 9.27 -12.23
C ARG A 396 -22.76 9.92 -12.63
N GLY A 397 -22.73 11.15 -13.17
CA GLY A 397 -23.91 11.90 -13.61
C GLY A 397 -24.73 11.20 -14.70
N ALA A 398 -24.15 10.23 -15.40
CA ALA A 398 -24.88 9.40 -16.37
C ALA A 398 -25.99 8.53 -15.73
N ASN A 399 -26.05 8.45 -14.40
CA ASN A 399 -27.16 7.80 -13.69
C ASN A 399 -28.36 8.71 -13.48
N PHE A 400 -28.32 10.01 -13.80
CA PHE A 400 -29.52 10.84 -13.76
C PHE A 400 -30.51 10.43 -14.85
N SER A 401 -31.80 10.54 -14.54
CA SER A 401 -32.84 10.58 -15.57
C SER A 401 -32.98 12.01 -16.11
N LEU A 402 -33.40 12.13 -17.37
CA LEU A 402 -33.81 13.38 -17.99
C LEU A 402 -35.35 13.49 -18.12
N ASP A 403 -36.10 12.56 -17.54
CA ASP A 403 -37.55 12.68 -17.34
C ASP A 403 -37.82 13.58 -16.13
N GLY A 404 -38.43 14.75 -16.38
CA GLY A 404 -38.78 15.74 -15.35
C GLY A 404 -39.73 15.23 -14.26
N SER A 405 -40.44 14.14 -14.49
CA SER A 405 -41.32 13.51 -13.50
C SER A 405 -40.61 12.51 -12.58
N HIS A 406 -39.41 12.06 -12.94
CA HIS A 406 -38.69 11.02 -12.23
C HIS A 406 -38.01 11.57 -10.95
N GLY A 407 -38.07 10.82 -9.84
CA GLY A 407 -37.43 11.23 -8.57
C GLY A 407 -35.92 11.44 -8.70
N ASN A 408 -35.27 10.66 -9.55
CA ASN A 408 -33.86 10.79 -9.92
C ASN A 408 -33.60 11.66 -11.18
N CYS A 409 -34.53 12.57 -11.52
CA CYS A 409 -34.29 13.57 -12.57
C CYS A 409 -33.06 14.43 -12.23
N VAL A 410 -32.26 14.78 -13.24
CA VAL A 410 -31.15 15.72 -13.11
C VAL A 410 -31.60 17.04 -12.47
N GLY A 411 -30.75 17.61 -11.63
CA GLY A 411 -31.01 18.92 -11.03
C GLY A 411 -29.74 19.50 -10.42
N PRO A 412 -29.74 20.80 -10.09
CA PRO A 412 -28.58 21.48 -9.55
C PRO A 412 -28.30 21.04 -8.11
N GLU A 413 -27.02 20.84 -7.79
CA GLU A 413 -26.55 20.46 -6.45
C GLU A 413 -27.28 19.21 -5.91
N LYS A 414 -27.54 18.26 -6.80
CA LYS A 414 -28.25 17.00 -6.51
C LYS A 414 -27.29 15.83 -6.69
N ARG A 415 -27.45 14.78 -5.90
CA ARG A 415 -26.70 13.54 -6.08
C ARG A 415 -27.42 12.61 -7.06
N PRO A 416 -26.73 12.03 -8.04
CA PRO A 416 -27.32 11.00 -8.90
C PRO A 416 -27.55 9.70 -8.13
N TYR A 417 -28.49 8.88 -8.61
CA TYR A 417 -28.57 7.48 -8.21
C TYR A 417 -27.20 6.80 -8.25
N HIS A 418 -26.84 6.10 -7.19
CA HIS A 418 -25.50 5.61 -7.00
C HIS A 418 -25.43 4.10 -6.91
N THR A 419 -24.61 3.49 -7.76
CA THR A 419 -24.51 2.03 -7.83
C THR A 419 -23.62 1.43 -6.74
N ILE A 420 -22.66 2.18 -6.20
CA ILE A 420 -21.67 1.62 -5.27
C ILE A 420 -22.25 1.42 -3.88
N VAL A 421 -22.08 0.21 -3.34
CA VAL A 421 -22.72 -0.22 -2.08
C VAL A 421 -21.74 -1.03 -1.22
N PRO A 422 -21.37 -0.56 -0.02
CA PRO A 422 -20.71 -1.37 0.99
C PRO A 422 -21.73 -2.16 1.81
N ALA A 423 -21.35 -3.34 2.33
CA ALA A 423 -22.21 -4.17 3.17
C ALA A 423 -21.51 -4.71 4.43
N LEU A 424 -22.29 -4.78 5.52
CA LEU A 424 -21.90 -5.44 6.77
C LEU A 424 -23.01 -6.39 7.22
N LEU A 425 -22.61 -7.50 7.83
CA LEU A 425 -23.51 -8.41 8.52
C LEU A 425 -23.26 -8.31 10.03
N THR A 426 -24.31 -8.13 10.80
CA THR A 426 -24.26 -8.30 12.26
C THR A 426 -25.28 -9.34 12.71
N ASP A 427 -25.07 -9.91 13.88
CA ASP A 427 -26.09 -10.71 14.53
C ASP A 427 -27.28 -9.79 14.89
N ALA A 428 -28.50 -10.21 14.56
CA ALA A 428 -29.68 -9.35 14.69
C ALA A 428 -30.05 -9.05 16.16
N VAL A 429 -29.60 -9.89 17.09
CA VAL A 429 -29.94 -9.79 18.52
C VAL A 429 -28.82 -9.12 19.32
N SER A 430 -27.61 -9.67 19.25
CA SER A 430 -26.44 -9.19 20.00
C SER A 430 -25.78 -7.97 19.36
N GLY A 431 -26.01 -7.71 18.07
CA GLY A 431 -25.34 -6.65 17.32
C GLY A 431 -23.86 -6.93 17.02
N ARG A 432 -23.35 -8.13 17.36
CA ARG A 432 -21.96 -8.53 17.08
C ARG A 432 -21.71 -8.58 15.57
N LEU A 433 -20.56 -8.07 15.13
CA LEU A 433 -20.11 -8.21 13.75
C LEU A 433 -19.97 -9.69 13.35
N LEU A 434 -20.65 -10.07 12.27
CA LEU A 434 -20.55 -11.39 11.65
C LEU A 434 -19.69 -11.35 10.39
N CYS A 435 -19.80 -10.30 9.57
CA CYS A 435 -19.11 -10.24 8.30
C CYS A 435 -18.93 -8.81 7.78
N CYS A 436 -17.78 -8.54 7.16
CA CYS A 436 -17.50 -7.37 6.34
C CYS A 436 -17.29 -7.82 4.90
N TYR A 437 -18.18 -7.43 4.00
CA TYR A 437 -18.19 -7.99 2.65
C TYR A 437 -18.89 -7.11 1.61
N GLY A 438 -18.66 -7.44 0.35
CA GLY A 438 -19.25 -6.75 -0.78
C GLY A 438 -18.83 -7.38 -2.09
N VAL A 439 -19.60 -7.13 -3.14
CA VAL A 439 -19.40 -7.75 -4.45
C VAL A 439 -19.44 -6.69 -5.53
N MET A 440 -18.27 -6.25 -6.00
CA MET A 440 -18.10 -5.24 -7.05
C MET A 440 -18.96 -5.47 -8.30
N GLY A 441 -19.40 -4.43 -9.01
CA GLY A 441 -19.94 -4.57 -10.38
C GLY A 441 -21.24 -3.82 -10.66
N ALA A 442 -21.31 -2.53 -10.37
CA ALA A 442 -22.51 -1.70 -10.61
C ALA A 442 -23.81 -2.35 -10.13
N PHE A 443 -24.78 -2.58 -11.02
CA PHE A 443 -26.08 -3.20 -10.72
C PHE A 443 -25.99 -4.66 -10.25
N MET A 444 -24.84 -5.33 -10.43
CA MET A 444 -24.59 -6.64 -9.85
C MET A 444 -24.40 -6.57 -8.33
N GLN A 445 -23.98 -5.43 -7.76
CA GLN A 445 -23.56 -5.36 -6.36
C GLN A 445 -24.64 -5.86 -5.37
N PRO A 446 -25.90 -5.36 -5.39
CA PRO A 446 -26.92 -5.84 -4.47
C PRO A 446 -27.25 -7.32 -4.70
N GLN A 447 -27.20 -7.79 -5.95
CA GLN A 447 -27.45 -9.18 -6.30
C GLN A 447 -26.35 -10.10 -5.79
N GLY A 448 -25.10 -9.65 -5.86
CA GLY A 448 -23.94 -10.33 -5.32
C GLY A 448 -23.96 -10.37 -3.79
N HIS A 449 -24.38 -9.28 -3.14
CA HIS A 449 -24.52 -9.22 -1.68
C HIS A 449 -25.48 -10.29 -1.17
N VAL A 450 -26.65 -10.42 -1.83
CA VAL A 450 -27.64 -11.45 -1.51
C VAL A 450 -27.11 -12.85 -1.80
N GLN A 451 -26.54 -13.08 -2.99
CA GLN A 451 -26.01 -14.40 -3.37
C GLN A 451 -24.93 -14.90 -2.39
N VAL A 452 -23.97 -14.04 -2.02
CA VAL A 452 -22.90 -14.42 -1.08
C VAL A 452 -23.47 -14.68 0.32
N LEU A 453 -24.41 -13.86 0.80
CA LEU A 453 -25.07 -14.09 2.09
C LEU A 453 -25.82 -15.44 2.10
N LEU A 454 -26.62 -15.74 1.07
CA LEU A 454 -27.34 -17.02 0.99
C LEU A 454 -26.39 -18.21 0.91
N ASN A 455 -25.29 -18.09 0.15
CA ASN A 455 -24.26 -19.13 0.06
C ASN A 455 -23.69 -19.48 1.44
N MET A 456 -23.40 -18.48 2.26
CA MET A 456 -22.92 -18.69 3.62
C MET A 456 -24.03 -19.20 4.53
N LEU A 457 -25.16 -18.49 4.63
CA LEU A 457 -26.19 -18.71 5.64
C LEU A 457 -27.09 -19.92 5.35
N GLU A 458 -27.53 -20.12 4.10
CA GLU A 458 -28.45 -21.22 3.75
C GLU A 458 -27.69 -22.52 3.44
N PHE A 459 -26.49 -22.40 2.86
CA PHE A 459 -25.75 -23.52 2.28
C PHE A 459 -24.41 -23.82 2.96
N GLY A 460 -24.10 -23.16 4.07
CA GLY A 460 -22.94 -23.46 4.92
C GLY A 460 -21.59 -23.28 4.23
N MET A 461 -21.51 -22.39 3.23
CA MET A 461 -20.27 -22.17 2.51
C MET A 461 -19.35 -21.22 3.29
N ASN A 462 -18.09 -21.60 3.47
CA ASN A 462 -17.07 -20.67 3.98
C ASN A 462 -16.87 -19.47 3.03
N PRO A 463 -16.26 -18.36 3.49
CA PRO A 463 -16.08 -17.14 2.69
C PRO A 463 -15.51 -17.32 1.29
N GLN A 464 -14.49 -18.17 1.12
CA GLN A 464 -13.90 -18.40 -0.21
C GLN A 464 -14.82 -19.24 -1.10
N LYS A 465 -15.41 -20.31 -0.55
CA LYS A 465 -16.37 -21.14 -1.30
C LYS A 465 -17.61 -20.36 -1.74
N ALA A 466 -18.10 -19.45 -0.89
CA ALA A 466 -19.23 -18.57 -1.21
C ALA A 466 -18.91 -17.61 -2.37
N LEU A 467 -17.66 -17.15 -2.49
CA LEU A 467 -17.18 -16.32 -3.60
C LEU A 467 -16.93 -17.12 -4.87
N ASP A 468 -16.41 -18.34 -4.75
CA ASP A 468 -16.09 -19.23 -5.87
C ASP A 468 -17.35 -19.71 -6.61
N ALA A 469 -18.47 -19.82 -5.90
CA ALA A 469 -19.75 -20.28 -6.46
C ALA A 469 -20.15 -19.49 -7.72
N SER A 470 -20.73 -20.21 -8.70
CA SER A 470 -21.26 -19.60 -9.92
C SER A 470 -22.46 -18.72 -9.61
N ARG A 471 -22.48 -17.52 -10.18
CA ARG A 471 -23.49 -16.50 -9.94
C ARG A 471 -24.43 -16.33 -11.12
N ILE A 472 -25.58 -15.71 -10.84
CA ILE A 472 -26.44 -15.12 -11.85
C ILE A 472 -26.35 -13.59 -11.81
N TYR A 473 -26.64 -12.95 -12.93
CA TYR A 473 -26.74 -11.50 -13.03
C TYR A 473 -27.98 -11.11 -13.84
N VAL A 474 -28.90 -10.40 -13.19
CA VAL A 474 -30.15 -9.92 -13.75
C VAL A 474 -30.00 -8.45 -14.11
N TYR A 475 -30.35 -8.07 -15.33
CA TYR A 475 -30.33 -6.68 -15.78
C TYR A 475 -31.43 -6.40 -16.78
N TYR A 476 -31.90 -5.16 -16.83
CA TYR A 476 -32.85 -4.72 -17.84
C TYR A 476 -32.08 -4.24 -19.08
N ASP A 477 -32.35 -4.84 -20.23
CA ASP A 477 -31.80 -4.40 -21.51
C ASP A 477 -32.76 -3.38 -22.13
N LYS A 478 -32.36 -2.09 -22.12
CA LYS A 478 -33.17 -1.02 -22.71
C LYS A 478 -33.35 -1.18 -24.23
N THR A 479 -32.41 -1.83 -24.92
CA THR A 479 -32.46 -2.02 -26.38
C THR A 479 -33.55 -3.03 -26.74
N ASP A 480 -33.59 -4.13 -26.00
CA ASP A 480 -34.55 -5.20 -26.21
C ASP A 480 -35.87 -4.99 -25.43
N GLY A 481 -35.93 -3.98 -24.56
CA GLY A 481 -37.07 -3.68 -23.70
C GLY A 481 -37.42 -4.80 -22.72
N GLN A 482 -36.45 -5.62 -22.30
CA GLN A 482 -36.71 -6.81 -21.48
C GLN A 482 -35.62 -7.10 -20.45
N TRP A 483 -35.99 -7.80 -19.37
CA TRP A 483 -35.04 -8.35 -18.41
C TRP A 483 -34.26 -9.54 -18.99
N LYS A 484 -32.95 -9.50 -18.85
CA LYS A 484 -32.02 -10.57 -19.18
C LYS A 484 -31.51 -11.25 -17.92
N LEU A 485 -31.27 -12.55 -18.01
CA LEU A 485 -30.66 -13.38 -16.97
C LEU A 485 -29.34 -13.92 -17.48
N SER A 486 -28.23 -13.28 -17.11
CA SER A 486 -26.91 -13.86 -17.37
C SER A 486 -26.62 -14.99 -16.38
N VAL A 487 -26.13 -16.12 -16.90
CA VAL A 487 -25.72 -17.28 -16.10
C VAL A 487 -24.24 -17.57 -16.34
N GLU A 488 -23.51 -17.79 -15.26
CA GLU A 488 -22.08 -18.04 -15.31
C GLU A 488 -21.76 -19.50 -15.64
N ALA A 489 -20.59 -19.73 -16.26
CA ALA A 489 -20.04 -21.07 -16.36
C ALA A 489 -19.95 -21.75 -14.98
N GLY A 490 -20.40 -23.00 -14.91
CA GLY A 490 -20.56 -23.77 -13.67
C GLY A 490 -22.02 -23.93 -13.21
N VAL A 491 -22.96 -23.12 -13.72
CA VAL A 491 -24.38 -23.45 -13.67
C VAL A 491 -24.66 -24.59 -14.67
N GLU A 492 -25.34 -25.64 -14.23
CA GLU A 492 -25.67 -26.79 -15.08
C GLU A 492 -26.53 -26.38 -16.28
N GLN A 493 -26.24 -26.96 -17.45
CA GLN A 493 -26.97 -26.64 -18.68
C GLN A 493 -28.48 -26.89 -18.56
N GLY A 494 -28.88 -28.00 -17.95
CA GLY A 494 -30.30 -28.33 -17.74
C GLY A 494 -31.03 -27.31 -16.85
N VAL A 495 -30.31 -26.66 -15.93
CA VAL A 495 -30.85 -25.57 -15.10
C VAL A 495 -31.10 -24.32 -15.96
N ALA A 496 -30.13 -23.93 -16.79
CA ALA A 496 -30.28 -22.79 -17.70
C ALA A 496 -31.43 -23.00 -18.71
N GLU A 497 -31.57 -24.21 -19.26
CA GLU A 497 -32.66 -24.57 -20.17
C GLU A 497 -34.03 -24.54 -19.49
N GLU A 498 -34.13 -25.02 -18.24
CA GLU A 498 -35.36 -24.94 -17.44
C GLU A 498 -35.75 -23.47 -17.15
N LEU A 499 -34.78 -22.61 -16.83
CA LEU A 499 -35.03 -21.17 -16.68
C LEU A 499 -35.54 -20.55 -17.98
N GLY A 500 -34.98 -20.94 -19.13
CA GLY A 500 -35.48 -20.55 -20.44
C GLY A 500 -36.92 -21.04 -20.69
N ARG A 501 -37.24 -22.28 -20.32
CA ARG A 501 -38.60 -22.85 -20.43
C ARG A 501 -39.63 -22.11 -19.57
N ARG A 502 -39.21 -21.55 -18.43
CA ARG A 502 -40.04 -20.66 -17.60
C ARG A 502 -40.18 -19.24 -18.17
N GLY A 503 -39.48 -18.91 -19.25
CA GLY A 503 -39.58 -17.62 -19.94
C GLY A 503 -38.50 -16.60 -19.55
N HIS A 504 -37.45 -16.99 -18.82
CA HIS A 504 -36.31 -16.09 -18.61
C HIS A 504 -35.49 -15.94 -19.90
N ALA A 505 -35.12 -14.71 -20.26
CA ALA A 505 -34.19 -14.44 -21.36
C ALA A 505 -32.75 -14.74 -20.92
N VAL A 506 -32.37 -16.02 -20.95
CA VAL A 506 -31.08 -16.51 -20.46
C VAL A 506 -29.93 -16.15 -21.42
N VAL A 507 -28.82 -15.65 -20.86
CA VAL A 507 -27.58 -15.32 -21.57
C VAL A 507 -26.42 -16.08 -20.93
N GLY A 508 -25.87 -17.09 -21.59
CA GLY A 508 -24.74 -17.86 -21.07
C GLY A 508 -24.70 -19.31 -21.57
N PRO A 509 -23.77 -20.14 -21.05
CA PRO A 509 -22.87 -19.85 -19.94
C PRO A 509 -21.78 -18.82 -20.31
N VAL A 510 -21.59 -17.83 -19.44
CA VAL A 510 -20.53 -16.81 -19.60
C VAL A 510 -19.22 -17.29 -18.96
N SER A 511 -18.11 -17.20 -19.68
CA SER A 511 -16.79 -17.72 -19.27
C SER A 511 -15.64 -16.73 -19.52
N GLY A 512 -14.42 -17.08 -19.09
CA GLY A 512 -13.22 -16.24 -19.25
C GLY A 512 -13.34 -14.87 -18.57
N HIS A 513 -12.70 -13.83 -19.13
CA HIS A 513 -12.75 -12.47 -18.59
C HIS A 513 -14.17 -11.86 -18.59
N GLN A 514 -15.11 -12.38 -19.40
CA GLN A 514 -16.50 -11.91 -19.38
C GLN A 514 -17.21 -12.22 -18.05
N ARG A 515 -16.65 -13.12 -17.23
CA ARG A 515 -17.12 -13.40 -15.86
C ARG A 515 -17.02 -12.19 -14.93
N ALA A 516 -16.24 -11.15 -15.29
CA ALA A 516 -16.17 -9.90 -14.53
C ALA A 516 -17.56 -9.25 -14.32
N ARG A 517 -18.53 -9.52 -15.20
CA ARG A 517 -19.91 -9.01 -15.07
C ARG A 517 -20.71 -9.59 -13.90
N PHE A 518 -20.28 -10.74 -13.34
CA PHE A 518 -20.84 -11.32 -12.11
C PHE A 518 -20.15 -10.77 -10.86
N GLY A 519 -19.32 -9.76 -11.03
CA GLY A 519 -18.71 -9.03 -9.97
C GLY A 519 -17.48 -9.67 -9.35
N ARG A 520 -16.81 -8.91 -8.49
CA ARG A 520 -15.58 -9.28 -7.78
C ARG A 520 -15.77 -9.03 -6.29
N GLY A 521 -16.03 -10.07 -5.52
CA GLY A 521 -16.31 -9.98 -4.09
C GLY A 521 -15.11 -10.14 -3.15
N GLN A 522 -15.19 -9.49 -2.01
CA GLN A 522 -14.23 -9.62 -0.90
C GLN A 522 -15.04 -9.88 0.37
N VAL A 523 -14.63 -10.86 1.17
CA VAL A 523 -15.37 -11.30 2.36
C VAL A 523 -14.39 -11.48 3.50
N ILE A 524 -14.69 -10.89 4.66
CA ILE A 524 -14.01 -11.18 5.93
C ILE A 524 -15.10 -11.44 6.97
N ALA A 525 -15.24 -12.70 7.37
CA ALA A 525 -16.20 -13.14 8.36
C ALA A 525 -15.54 -13.38 9.71
N VAL A 526 -16.27 -13.14 10.80
CA VAL A 526 -15.81 -13.29 12.19
C VAL A 526 -16.52 -14.47 12.85
N GLY A 527 -15.78 -15.40 13.43
CA GLY A 527 -16.31 -16.68 13.91
C GLY A 527 -16.59 -17.63 12.76
N CYS A 528 -17.46 -18.61 12.96
CA CYS A 528 -17.88 -19.57 11.95
C CYS A 528 -19.42 -19.74 11.91
N TRP A 529 -20.16 -18.63 12.08
CA TRP A 529 -21.64 -18.60 12.15
C TRP A 529 -22.37 -19.18 10.92
N TRP A 530 -21.68 -19.33 9.79
CA TRP A 530 -22.22 -19.99 8.59
C TRP A 530 -22.17 -21.51 8.68
N ASP A 531 -21.33 -22.07 9.54
CA ASP A 531 -21.16 -23.51 9.69
C ASP A 531 -22.28 -24.09 10.57
N PRO A 532 -23.19 -24.91 10.02
CA PRO A 532 -24.29 -25.48 10.79
C PRO A 532 -23.83 -26.52 11.83
N ASP A 533 -22.61 -27.04 11.69
CA ASP A 533 -22.05 -28.06 12.58
C ASP A 533 -21.17 -27.46 13.69
N ALA A 534 -20.92 -26.14 13.66
CA ALA A 534 -20.10 -25.46 14.65
C ALA A 534 -20.81 -25.33 15.99
N SER A 535 -20.06 -25.53 17.07
CA SER A 535 -20.54 -25.24 18.43
C SER A 535 -20.67 -23.73 18.68
N GLU A 536 -21.44 -23.35 19.70
CA GLU A 536 -21.58 -21.96 20.14
C GLU A 536 -20.21 -21.34 20.50
N ALA A 537 -19.35 -22.11 21.18
CA ALA A 537 -18.00 -21.68 21.54
C ALA A 537 -17.10 -21.43 20.31
N GLU A 538 -17.22 -22.23 19.25
CA GLU A 538 -16.49 -22.02 17.99
C GLU A 538 -17.03 -20.80 17.24
N THR A 539 -18.34 -20.60 17.26
CA THR A 539 -19.01 -19.45 16.65
C THR A 539 -18.66 -18.14 17.35
N ASP A 540 -18.42 -18.19 18.66
CA ASP A 540 -18.02 -17.03 19.47
C ASP A 540 -16.52 -16.75 19.44
N ALA A 541 -15.70 -17.72 19.00
CA ALA A 541 -14.27 -17.50 18.82
C ALA A 541 -14.02 -16.40 17.78
N ARG A 542 -13.19 -15.41 18.13
CA ARG A 542 -12.83 -14.31 17.23
C ARG A 542 -11.77 -14.76 16.21
N VAL A 543 -12.15 -15.70 15.36
CA VAL A 543 -11.36 -16.16 14.20
C VAL A 543 -11.86 -15.43 12.97
N LEU A 544 -10.96 -14.83 12.20
CA LEU A 544 -11.27 -14.19 10.93
C LEU A 544 -11.10 -15.19 9.79
N TRP A 545 -12.13 -15.36 8.98
CA TRP A 545 -12.11 -16.16 7.77
C TRP A 545 -12.34 -15.24 6.57
N ALA A 546 -11.42 -15.25 5.62
CA ALA A 546 -11.47 -14.33 4.50
C ALA A 546 -11.35 -15.03 3.15
N GLY A 547 -12.03 -14.46 2.16
CA GLY A 547 -11.99 -14.89 0.78
C GLY A 547 -11.83 -13.69 -0.15
N SER A 548 -11.21 -13.93 -1.30
CA SER A 548 -11.10 -12.97 -2.40
C SER A 548 -11.52 -13.64 -3.69
N ASP A 549 -12.32 -12.93 -4.49
CA ASP A 549 -12.91 -13.46 -5.71
C ASP A 549 -11.84 -13.90 -6.72
N PRO A 550 -11.91 -15.12 -7.28
CA PRO A 550 -11.01 -15.56 -8.33
C PRO A 550 -11.21 -14.81 -9.65
N ARG A 551 -12.27 -14.00 -9.78
CA ARG A 551 -12.52 -13.13 -10.94
C ARG A 551 -11.71 -11.82 -10.89
N ALA A 552 -10.88 -11.63 -9.86
CA ALA A 552 -9.97 -10.49 -9.70
C ALA A 552 -8.51 -10.97 -9.49
N ASP A 553 -7.55 -10.06 -9.67
CA ASP A 553 -6.12 -10.34 -9.45
C ASP A 553 -5.78 -10.52 -7.96
N GLY A 554 -6.66 -10.04 -7.08
CA GLY A 554 -6.40 -9.81 -5.66
C GLY A 554 -6.34 -11.03 -4.75
N CYS A 555 -6.23 -10.73 -3.47
CA CYS A 555 -6.15 -11.72 -2.41
C CYS A 555 -6.64 -11.18 -1.07
N ALA A 556 -7.04 -12.10 -0.20
CA ALA A 556 -7.18 -11.85 1.23
C ALA A 556 -5.83 -12.10 1.92
N LEU A 557 -5.48 -11.27 2.89
CA LEU A 557 -4.27 -11.41 3.69
C LEU A 557 -4.59 -11.16 5.16
N GLY A 558 -4.10 -12.03 6.03
CA GLY A 558 -4.18 -11.87 7.48
C GLY A 558 -2.82 -11.49 8.07
N PHE A 559 -2.81 -10.85 9.24
CA PHE A 559 -1.60 -10.71 10.03
C PHE A 559 -1.83 -11.07 11.50
N LEU A 560 -0.73 -11.48 12.14
CA LEU A 560 -0.63 -11.76 13.56
C LEU A 560 0.36 -10.72 14.16
N PRO A 561 -0.09 -9.81 15.04
CA PRO A 561 0.77 -8.86 15.73
C PRO A 561 1.86 -9.59 16.52
N GLY A 562 3.06 -9.03 16.54
CA GLY A 562 4.19 -9.63 17.26
C GLY A 562 4.88 -10.79 16.55
N LEU A 563 4.30 -11.35 15.49
CA LEU A 563 5.03 -12.20 14.55
C LEU A 563 5.86 -11.29 13.64
N GLN A 564 6.99 -10.78 14.15
CA GLN A 564 8.05 -10.30 13.27
C GLN A 564 8.53 -11.52 12.49
N LEU A 565 8.03 -11.69 11.27
CA LEU A 565 8.82 -12.34 10.23
C LEU A 565 10.05 -11.45 10.14
N GLN A 566 11.11 -11.81 10.87
CA GLN A 566 12.39 -11.13 10.72
C GLN A 566 12.68 -11.22 9.23
N PRO A 567 12.70 -10.10 8.47
CA PRO A 567 13.50 -10.14 7.27
C PRO A 567 14.88 -10.46 7.80
N ASP A 568 15.45 -11.57 7.35
CA ASP A 568 16.78 -12.01 7.71
C ASP A 568 17.68 -10.77 7.65
N SER A 569 17.99 -10.20 8.82
CA SER A 569 18.64 -8.90 8.94
C SER A 569 20.10 -8.96 8.49
N SER A 570 20.47 -10.08 7.86
CA SER A 570 21.74 -10.42 7.27
C SER A 570 21.92 -9.86 5.85
N VAL A 571 20.86 -9.43 5.12
CA VAL A 571 21.01 -9.09 3.69
C VAL A 571 20.91 -7.60 3.34
N THR A 572 20.11 -6.78 4.02
CA THR A 572 19.95 -5.34 3.67
C THR A 572 20.33 -4.34 4.77
N ALA A 573 20.43 -4.76 6.02
CA ALA A 573 21.00 -3.93 7.09
C ALA A 573 22.55 -4.03 7.16
N THR A 574 23.14 -5.02 6.51
CA THR A 574 24.57 -5.34 6.58
C THR A 574 25.48 -4.47 5.72
N THR A 575 24.97 -3.63 4.82
CA THR A 575 25.83 -2.75 4.00
C THR A 575 25.99 -1.34 4.59
N ASP A 576 24.90 -0.69 5.02
CA ASP A 576 24.98 0.70 5.55
C ASP A 576 25.20 0.78 7.08
N MET A 577 24.77 -0.21 7.88
CA MET A 577 25.10 -0.25 9.32
C MET A 577 26.47 -0.88 9.64
N CYS A 578 26.97 -1.78 8.78
CA CYS A 578 28.23 -2.49 9.03
C CYS A 578 29.45 -1.57 8.86
N SER A 579 29.48 -0.69 7.86
CA SER A 579 30.61 0.25 7.66
C SER A 579 30.81 1.20 8.85
N LYS A 580 29.74 1.84 9.34
CA LYS A 580 29.83 2.81 10.45
C LYS A 580 30.15 2.16 11.79
N SER A 581 29.68 0.93 12.04
CA SER A 581 30.02 0.19 13.26
C SER A 581 31.45 -0.37 13.22
N PHE A 582 31.90 -0.82 12.05
CA PHE A 582 33.24 -1.34 11.83
C PHE A 582 34.32 -0.26 11.98
N THR A 583 34.14 0.91 11.36
CA THR A 583 35.09 2.03 11.52
C THR A 583 35.21 2.48 12.96
N ARG A 584 34.10 2.50 13.71
CA ARG A 584 34.11 2.85 15.13
C ARG A 584 34.91 1.85 15.97
N SER A 585 34.79 0.55 15.68
CA SER A 585 35.61 -0.48 16.33
C SER A 585 37.10 -0.33 16.02
N LEU A 586 37.47 0.05 14.78
CA LEU A 586 38.85 0.36 14.43
C LEU A 586 39.38 1.57 15.23
N GLY A 587 38.56 2.61 15.41
CA GLY A 587 38.92 3.77 16.23
C GLY A 587 39.21 3.42 17.70
N PHE A 588 38.42 2.52 18.29
CA PHE A 588 38.68 2.02 19.64
C PHE A 588 39.95 1.16 19.73
N ALA A 589 40.28 0.40 18.69
CA ALA A 589 41.50 -0.41 18.64
C ALA A 589 42.79 0.43 18.55
N LEU A 590 42.72 1.64 17.96
CA LEU A 590 43.87 2.55 17.86
C LEU A 590 44.26 3.22 19.18
N ILE A 591 43.32 3.41 20.12
CA ILE A 591 43.58 4.06 21.41
C ILE A 591 44.70 3.36 22.21
N PRO A 592 44.61 2.05 22.51
CA PRO A 592 45.65 1.39 23.29
C PRO A 592 46.99 1.32 22.54
N LEU A 593 46.98 1.22 21.20
CA LEU A 593 48.21 1.21 20.40
C LEU A 593 48.95 2.55 20.52
N ALA A 594 48.25 3.66 20.31
CA ALA A 594 48.84 4.99 20.38
C ALA A 594 49.37 5.33 21.79
N LEU A 595 48.62 4.92 22.83
CA LEU A 595 49.07 5.07 24.22
C LEU A 595 50.33 4.25 24.49
N CYS A 596 50.40 3.01 24.02
CA CYS A 596 51.59 2.18 24.15
C CYS A 596 52.79 2.75 23.39
N CYS A 597 52.59 3.34 22.21
CA CYS A 597 53.63 4.06 21.45
C CYS A 597 54.20 5.24 22.26
N VAL A 598 53.33 6.05 22.87
CA VAL A 598 53.74 7.16 23.73
C VAL A 598 54.54 6.65 24.93
N ILE A 599 54.05 5.62 25.62
CA ILE A 599 54.70 5.04 26.80
C ILE A 599 56.06 4.44 26.43
N ALA A 600 56.15 3.62 25.39
CA ALA A 600 57.40 3.01 24.95
C ALA A 600 58.45 4.08 24.58
N ASN A 601 58.02 5.15 23.92
CA ASN A 601 58.92 6.24 23.57
C ASN A 601 59.33 7.09 24.79
N ILE A 602 58.48 7.27 25.80
CA ILE A 602 58.89 7.86 27.08
C ILE A 602 59.93 6.99 27.78
N LEU A 603 59.75 5.66 27.80
CA LEU A 603 60.69 4.73 28.41
C LEU A 603 62.08 4.73 27.73
N LEU A 604 62.15 5.05 26.44
CA LEU A 604 63.42 5.22 25.73
C LEU A 604 64.27 6.40 26.28
N TYR A 605 63.63 7.41 26.87
CA TYR A 605 64.37 8.51 27.52
C TYR A 605 65.03 8.07 28.83
N PHE A 606 64.45 7.09 29.52
CA PHE A 606 64.88 6.71 30.86
C PHE A 606 65.36 5.25 30.87
N PRO A 607 66.51 4.94 30.24
CA PRO A 607 67.10 3.62 30.36
C PRO A 607 67.35 3.32 31.84
N ASN A 608 66.87 2.16 32.30
CA ASN A 608 66.84 1.76 33.73
C ASN A 608 66.15 2.75 34.68
N ALA A 609 65.20 3.56 34.19
CA ALA A 609 64.50 4.60 34.95
C ALA A 609 65.43 5.70 35.52
N GLU A 610 66.63 5.89 34.96
CA GLU A 610 67.56 6.94 35.37
C GLU A 610 67.47 8.16 34.44
N SER A 611 67.29 9.36 35.00
CA SER A 611 67.20 10.61 34.22
C SER A 611 68.56 11.20 33.82
N LYS A 612 69.66 10.66 34.36
CA LYS A 612 71.01 11.22 34.17
C LYS A 612 71.45 11.22 32.70
N HIS A 613 71.04 10.20 31.93
CA HIS A 613 71.42 10.04 30.53
C HIS A 613 70.73 11.04 29.59
N VAL A 614 69.52 11.47 29.91
CA VAL A 614 68.83 12.57 29.19
C VAL A 614 69.52 13.90 29.45
N GLN A 615 69.87 14.18 30.72
CA GLN A 615 70.46 15.46 31.12
C GLN A 615 71.87 15.68 30.54
N GLN A 616 72.55 14.59 30.20
CA GLN A 616 73.91 14.59 29.64
C GLN A 616 73.94 14.40 28.11
N ASP A 617 72.77 14.35 27.45
CA ASP A 617 72.64 14.09 26.01
C ASP A 617 73.29 12.77 25.55
N HIS A 618 73.27 11.76 26.41
CA HIS A 618 73.84 10.44 26.18
C HIS A 618 72.77 9.44 25.71
N LEU A 619 71.99 9.83 24.69
CA LEU A 619 70.95 9.02 24.06
C LEU A 619 71.14 8.99 22.54
N SER A 620 70.62 7.94 21.89
CA SER A 620 70.62 7.87 20.44
C SER A 620 69.79 9.01 19.85
N LYS A 621 70.28 9.61 18.75
CA LYS A 621 69.58 10.67 18.00
C LYS A 621 68.14 10.29 17.62
N TYR A 622 67.87 9.00 17.42
CA TYR A 622 66.52 8.52 17.07
C TYR A 622 65.54 8.54 18.24
N VAL A 623 66.01 8.50 19.49
CA VAL A 623 65.16 8.71 20.68
C VAL A 623 64.61 10.15 20.68
N TRP A 624 65.44 11.11 20.26
CA TRP A 624 65.12 12.52 20.14
C TRP A 624 64.21 12.87 18.96
N PHE A 625 63.96 11.94 18.04
CA PHE A 625 62.99 12.14 16.95
C PHE A 625 61.53 11.91 17.37
N PHE A 626 61.28 11.59 18.65
CA PHE A 626 59.93 11.48 19.22
C PHE A 626 59.00 10.54 18.43
N THR A 627 59.53 9.42 17.94
CA THR A 627 58.85 8.57 16.96
C THR A 627 57.53 8.00 17.49
N GLY A 628 57.52 7.51 18.72
CA GLY A 628 56.30 7.02 19.37
C GLY A 628 55.46 8.10 20.04
N ILE A 629 56.00 9.29 20.35
CA ILE A 629 55.22 10.41 20.93
C ILE A 629 54.50 11.20 19.85
N VAL A 630 55.22 11.59 18.77
CA VAL A 630 54.67 12.38 17.67
C VAL A 630 54.04 11.46 16.63
N GLY A 631 54.77 10.47 16.13
CA GLY A 631 54.33 9.57 15.06
C GLY A 631 53.20 8.63 15.49
N GLY A 632 53.54 7.55 16.21
CA GLY A 632 52.55 6.56 16.66
C GLY A 632 51.59 7.07 17.76
N GLY A 633 51.91 8.20 18.39
CA GLY A 633 51.14 8.78 19.48
C GLY A 633 50.20 9.90 19.04
N ALA A 634 50.72 11.13 18.99
CA ALA A 634 49.94 12.35 18.80
C ALA A 634 49.24 12.41 17.44
N VAL A 635 49.91 12.01 16.35
CA VAL A 635 49.33 12.00 15.00
C VAL A 635 48.18 10.97 14.92
N MET A 636 48.21 9.91 15.72
CA MET A 636 47.16 8.89 15.79
C MET A 636 45.88 9.34 16.52
N ILE A 637 45.91 10.47 17.23
CA ILE A 637 44.71 11.03 17.89
C ILE A 637 43.66 11.47 16.87
N LEU A 638 44.07 12.04 15.74
CA LEU A 638 43.15 12.48 14.68
C LEU A 638 42.32 11.32 14.11
N PRO A 639 42.91 10.22 13.61
CA PRO A 639 42.13 9.07 13.15
C PRO A 639 41.29 8.45 14.27
N VAL A 640 41.79 8.36 15.50
CA VAL A 640 40.99 7.89 16.65
C VAL A 640 39.70 8.71 16.82
N LEU A 641 39.82 10.04 16.89
CA LEU A 641 38.68 10.93 17.10
C LEU A 641 37.70 10.88 15.94
N VAL A 642 38.21 10.88 14.71
CA VAL A 642 37.36 10.82 13.51
C VAL A 642 36.64 9.47 13.44
N PHE A 643 37.34 8.35 13.64
CA PHE A 643 36.75 7.01 13.51
C PHE A 643 35.66 6.75 14.56
N ILE A 644 35.85 7.25 15.79
CA ILE A 644 34.88 7.06 16.88
C ILE A 644 33.62 7.92 16.70
N ASN A 645 33.75 9.14 16.16
CA ASN A 645 32.67 10.12 16.10
C ASN A 645 31.83 10.09 14.80
N LEU A 646 31.96 9.06 13.96
CA LEU A 646 31.24 8.93 12.68
C LEU A 646 29.71 8.68 12.78
N LYS A 647 29.01 9.07 13.86
CA LYS A 647 27.53 9.06 13.94
C LYS A 647 26.93 10.26 14.71
N LYS A 648 26.34 11.19 13.95
CA LYS A 648 25.08 11.94 14.18
C LYS A 648 24.90 13.02 13.10
N CYS A 649 24.48 12.64 11.89
CA CYS A 649 23.85 13.60 10.97
C CYS A 649 22.58 12.94 10.44
N ALA A 650 21.49 13.16 11.18
CA ALA A 650 20.16 12.94 10.64
C ALA A 650 19.84 14.11 9.70
N ASN A 651 19.32 13.80 8.52
CA ASN A 651 18.54 14.68 7.64
C ASN A 651 19.25 15.54 6.57
N CYS A 652 20.44 15.19 6.06
CA CYS A 652 20.96 15.81 4.83
C CYS A 652 21.90 14.88 4.03
N CYS A 653 21.52 14.47 2.80
CA CYS A 653 22.35 13.65 1.90
C CYS A 653 23.74 14.24 1.59
N ALA A 654 23.89 15.57 1.60
CA ALA A 654 25.18 16.23 1.41
C ALA A 654 26.20 15.96 2.54
N SER A 655 25.72 15.58 3.73
CA SER A 655 26.56 15.40 4.92
C SER A 655 27.25 14.02 5.00
N GLU A 656 26.73 13.00 4.33
CA GLU A 656 27.31 11.64 4.39
C GLU A 656 28.57 11.47 3.53
N GLY A 657 28.60 12.06 2.33
CA GLY A 657 29.79 12.07 1.48
C GLY A 657 30.96 12.80 2.15
N ALA A 658 30.68 13.95 2.78
CA ALA A 658 31.65 14.70 3.56
C ALA A 658 32.21 13.90 4.76
N ALA A 659 31.35 13.15 5.46
CA ALA A 659 31.77 12.30 6.57
C ALA A 659 32.71 11.17 6.13
N MET A 660 32.43 10.50 5.01
CA MET A 660 33.32 9.45 4.48
C MET A 660 34.65 10.00 3.98
N CYS A 661 34.66 11.15 3.29
CA CYS A 661 35.90 11.83 2.89
C CYS A 661 36.76 12.23 4.09
N SER A 662 36.16 12.66 5.19
CA SER A 662 36.88 13.00 6.43
C SER A 662 37.59 11.78 7.04
N SER A 663 36.96 10.60 6.97
CA SER A 663 37.55 9.35 7.48
C SER A 663 38.74 8.88 6.64
N VAL A 664 38.69 9.08 5.31
CA VAL A 664 39.78 8.76 4.38
C VAL A 664 40.99 9.68 4.63
N LEU A 665 40.75 10.99 4.79
CA LEU A 665 41.81 11.95 5.10
C LEU A 665 42.46 11.64 6.46
N ALA A 666 41.65 11.31 7.47
CA ALA A 666 42.17 10.94 8.78
C ALA A 666 43.00 9.64 8.75
N ALA A 667 42.59 8.65 7.94
CA ALA A 667 43.35 7.42 7.73
C ALA A 667 44.71 7.66 7.07
N LEU A 668 44.80 8.58 6.10
CA LEU A 668 46.06 8.97 5.47
C LEU A 668 47.01 9.66 6.45
N VAL A 669 46.49 10.52 7.32
CA VAL A 669 47.28 11.15 8.39
C VAL A 669 47.79 10.08 9.37
N GLY A 670 46.96 9.11 9.74
CA GLY A 670 47.38 7.97 10.56
C GLY A 670 48.48 7.13 9.91
N LEU A 671 48.38 6.84 8.61
CA LEU A 671 49.43 6.14 7.85
C LEU A 671 50.75 6.91 7.84
N ALA A 672 50.71 8.24 7.71
CA ALA A 672 51.92 9.06 7.77
C ALA A 672 52.57 9.03 9.16
N GLY A 673 51.77 9.12 10.23
CA GLY A 673 52.25 9.06 11.61
C GLY A 673 52.84 7.70 11.98
N ALA A 674 52.11 6.63 11.69
CA ALA A 674 52.55 5.26 11.94
C ALA A 674 53.75 4.88 11.05
N GLY A 675 53.74 5.28 9.77
CA GLY A 675 54.86 5.06 8.86
C GLY A 675 56.15 5.77 9.30
N TYR A 676 56.03 7.01 9.80
CA TYR A 676 57.16 7.72 10.40
C TYR A 676 57.70 6.97 11.62
N CYS A 677 56.83 6.53 12.53
CA CYS A 677 57.23 5.77 13.71
C CYS A 677 57.94 4.46 13.33
N PHE A 678 57.42 3.75 12.33
CA PHE A 678 57.97 2.50 11.83
C PHE A 678 59.38 2.70 11.25
N ILE A 679 59.54 3.64 10.31
CA ILE A 679 60.82 3.89 9.61
C ILE A 679 61.89 4.32 10.60
N VAL A 680 61.57 5.23 11.52
CA VAL A 680 62.57 5.73 12.45
C VAL A 680 62.92 4.69 13.51
N SER A 681 61.98 3.83 13.91
CA SER A 681 62.29 2.70 14.80
C SER A 681 63.17 1.65 14.12
N ASP A 682 62.94 1.37 12.84
CA ASP A 682 63.78 0.48 12.02
C ASP A 682 65.21 1.03 11.88
N LEU A 683 65.35 2.31 11.51
CA LEU A 683 66.65 2.98 11.46
C LEU A 683 67.37 3.00 12.82
N ALA A 684 66.62 3.18 13.91
CA ALA A 684 67.17 3.12 15.26
C ALA A 684 67.68 1.71 15.61
N LEU A 685 66.97 0.66 15.20
CA LEU A 685 67.40 -0.72 15.36
C LEU A 685 68.63 -1.03 14.50
N ILE A 686 68.73 -0.49 13.29
CA ILE A 686 69.90 -0.68 12.41
C ILE A 686 71.15 0.00 12.99
N GLU A 687 71.01 1.23 13.52
CA GLU A 687 72.15 1.99 14.05
C GLU A 687 72.59 1.53 15.45
N GLY A 688 71.65 1.07 16.26
CA GLY A 688 71.88 0.64 17.63
C GLY A 688 71.92 1.77 18.67
N PRO A 689 72.08 1.42 19.95
CA PRO A 689 72.12 2.40 21.03
C PRO A 689 73.39 3.25 21.01
N PHE A 690 73.26 4.46 21.56
CA PHE A 690 74.41 5.28 21.93
C PHE A 690 74.86 4.86 23.33
N CYS A 691 76.10 4.41 23.48
CA CYS A 691 76.60 3.84 24.73
C CYS A 691 78.09 4.12 24.92
N LEU A 692 78.57 3.94 26.14
CA LEU A 692 80.00 3.97 26.44
C LEU A 692 80.66 2.68 25.91
N TYR A 693 81.47 2.82 24.86
CA TYR A 693 82.21 1.73 24.22
C TYR A 693 83.69 2.13 24.11
N ASN A 694 84.58 1.30 24.68
CA ASN A 694 86.02 1.57 24.77
C ASN A 694 86.39 2.93 25.41
N GLY A 695 85.59 3.40 26.37
CA GLY A 695 85.86 4.64 27.11
C GLY A 695 85.35 5.93 26.44
N GLU A 696 84.78 5.84 25.25
CA GLU A 696 84.15 6.96 24.52
C GLU A 696 82.67 6.69 24.25
N TRP A 697 81.85 7.74 24.28
CA TRP A 697 80.42 7.66 23.96
C TRP A 697 80.23 7.65 22.44
N GLN A 698 79.75 6.53 21.91
CA GLN A 698 79.55 6.34 20.47
C GLN A 698 78.43 5.34 20.17
N SER A 699 78.04 5.21 18.90
CA SER A 699 77.13 4.16 18.41
C SER A 699 77.96 3.03 17.76
N PRO A 700 78.45 2.04 18.53
CA PRO A 700 79.43 1.06 18.03
C PRO A 700 78.88 0.15 16.93
N PHE A 701 77.56 0.07 16.78
CA PHE A 701 76.89 -0.81 15.82
C PHE A 701 76.46 -0.09 14.53
N ALA A 702 76.67 1.22 14.41
CA ALA A 702 76.15 2.03 13.30
C ALA A 702 76.60 1.55 11.90
N ASN A 703 77.80 0.97 11.79
CA ASN A 703 78.37 0.48 10.53
C ASN A 703 78.05 -1.00 10.25
N GLN A 704 77.32 -1.68 11.15
CA GLN A 704 77.05 -3.12 11.05
C GLN A 704 75.70 -3.43 10.37
N SER A 705 74.98 -2.40 9.89
CA SER A 705 73.69 -2.57 9.18
C SER A 705 72.68 -3.49 9.89
N GLY A 706 72.68 -3.50 11.23
CA GLY A 706 71.78 -4.35 12.04
C GLY A 706 72.29 -5.75 12.38
N ASP A 707 73.48 -6.19 11.94
CA ASP A 707 74.00 -7.54 12.22
C ASP A 707 74.11 -7.85 13.73
N TYR A 708 74.33 -6.82 14.56
CA TYR A 708 74.41 -6.96 16.02
C TYR A 708 73.11 -7.49 16.66
N LEU A 709 71.96 -7.36 16.00
CA LEU A 709 70.67 -7.87 16.49
C LEU A 709 70.67 -9.40 16.60
N PHE A 710 71.47 -10.10 15.80
CA PHE A 710 71.58 -11.56 15.79
C PHE A 710 72.76 -12.09 16.61
N LEU A 711 73.66 -11.20 17.05
CA LEU A 711 74.88 -11.54 17.78
C LEU A 711 74.81 -10.98 19.21
N THR A 712 73.99 -11.62 20.04
CA THR A 712 73.73 -11.20 21.43
C THR A 712 74.99 -11.16 22.31
N GLU A 713 76.03 -11.93 21.96
CA GLU A 713 77.34 -11.90 22.62
C GLU A 713 77.98 -10.50 22.58
N ASN A 714 77.78 -9.75 21.49
CA ASN A 714 78.34 -8.42 21.30
C ASN A 714 77.64 -7.34 22.13
N TRP A 715 76.47 -7.62 22.70
CA TRP A 715 75.68 -6.64 23.47
C TRP A 715 76.39 -6.22 24.77
N THR A 716 77.25 -7.11 25.30
CA THR A 716 78.06 -6.85 26.50
C THR A 716 79.13 -5.77 26.30
N SER A 717 79.39 -5.37 25.05
CA SER A 717 80.39 -4.34 24.74
C SER A 717 79.93 -2.92 25.10
N CYS A 718 78.63 -2.69 25.28
CA CYS A 718 78.11 -1.44 25.82
C CYS A 718 78.12 -1.48 27.34
N VAL A 719 78.95 -0.64 27.98
CA VAL A 719 79.17 -0.67 29.43
C VAL A 719 78.15 0.17 30.19
N GLU A 720 77.85 1.38 29.69
CA GLU A 720 76.88 2.29 30.30
C GLU A 720 76.01 2.95 29.20
N PRO A 721 74.67 3.04 29.36
CA PRO A 721 73.83 2.49 30.44
C PRO A 721 73.82 0.94 30.49
N PRO A 722 73.67 0.31 31.67
CA PRO A 722 73.57 -1.15 31.77
C PRO A 722 72.38 -1.68 30.97
N ARG A 723 72.57 -2.76 30.19
CA ARG A 723 71.51 -3.36 29.35
C ARG A 723 70.87 -2.41 28.34
N VAL A 724 71.51 -1.30 27.98
CA VAL A 724 70.97 -0.33 27.01
C VAL A 724 70.66 -0.97 25.65
N VAL A 725 71.44 -1.97 25.23
CA VAL A 725 71.20 -2.71 23.98
C VAL A 725 69.90 -3.48 24.06
N GLU A 726 69.68 -4.28 25.10
CA GLU A 726 68.44 -5.02 25.33
C GLU A 726 67.24 -4.07 25.47
N TRP A 727 67.41 -2.95 26.17
CA TRP A 727 66.38 -1.94 26.38
C TRP A 727 65.95 -1.27 25.06
N ASN A 728 66.90 -0.77 24.28
CA ASN A 728 66.62 -0.11 23.01
C ASN A 728 66.07 -1.11 21.98
N VAL A 729 66.67 -2.30 21.86
CA VAL A 729 66.17 -3.33 20.94
C VAL A 729 64.73 -3.70 21.30
N SER A 730 64.42 -3.89 22.58
CA SER A 730 63.05 -4.22 23.02
C SER A 730 62.06 -3.10 22.70
N LEU A 731 62.36 -1.86 23.11
CA LEU A 731 61.41 -0.74 22.98
C LEU A 731 61.25 -0.28 21.52
N PHE A 732 62.32 -0.24 20.72
CA PHE A 732 62.19 0.06 19.29
C PHE A 732 61.51 -1.08 18.53
N SER A 733 61.71 -2.35 18.92
CA SER A 733 60.94 -3.48 18.34
C SER A 733 59.46 -3.40 18.69
N ILE A 734 59.11 -3.00 19.92
CA ILE A 734 57.73 -2.74 20.33
C ILE A 734 57.14 -1.59 19.52
N LEU A 735 57.85 -0.46 19.38
CA LEU A 735 57.40 0.68 18.58
C LEU A 735 57.21 0.31 17.11
N MET A 736 58.12 -0.48 16.54
CA MET A 736 58.01 -0.98 15.17
C MET A 736 56.79 -1.92 15.01
N GLY A 737 56.54 -2.81 15.97
CA GLY A 737 55.38 -3.70 15.96
C GLY A 737 54.04 -2.97 16.12
N LEU A 738 53.95 -2.04 17.07
CA LEU A 738 52.75 -1.23 17.32
C LEU A 738 52.44 -0.33 16.12
N SER A 739 53.44 0.38 15.58
CA SER A 739 53.26 1.20 14.38
C SER A 739 52.91 0.38 13.14
N GLY A 740 53.40 -0.86 13.03
CA GLY A 740 52.95 -1.81 12.01
C GLY A 740 51.45 -2.12 12.11
N LEU A 741 50.94 -2.36 13.32
CA LEU A 741 49.51 -2.59 13.55
C LEU A 741 48.67 -1.34 13.29
N GLU A 742 49.13 -0.16 13.70
CA GLU A 742 48.49 1.12 13.42
C GLU A 742 48.40 1.40 11.91
N CYS A 743 49.48 1.10 11.17
CA CYS A 743 49.50 1.16 9.70
C CYS A 743 48.45 0.24 9.08
N ILE A 744 48.34 -1.01 9.54
CA ILE A 744 47.36 -1.98 9.04
C ILE A 744 45.93 -1.47 9.30
N ILE A 745 45.64 -0.99 10.51
CA ILE A 745 44.31 -0.49 10.88
C ILE A 745 43.94 0.73 10.03
N CYS A 746 44.85 1.68 9.84
CA CYS A 746 44.62 2.84 8.99
C CYS A 746 44.48 2.46 7.51
N ALA A 747 45.25 1.49 7.01
CA ALA A 747 45.14 0.97 5.64
C ALA A 747 43.80 0.27 5.40
N VAL A 748 43.32 -0.53 6.36
CA VAL A 748 42.00 -1.18 6.30
C VAL A 748 40.90 -0.13 6.25
N GLN A 749 40.99 0.93 7.06
CA GLN A 749 40.00 2.01 7.02
C GLN A 749 40.09 2.84 5.74
N LEU A 750 41.29 3.07 5.20
CA LEU A 750 41.49 3.73 3.91
C LEU A 750 40.84 2.92 2.78
N ALA A 751 41.07 1.60 2.73
CA ALA A 751 40.45 0.70 1.76
C ALA A 751 38.92 0.69 1.91
N ASN A 752 38.40 0.59 3.14
CA ASN A 752 36.96 0.62 3.42
C ASN A 752 36.33 1.96 3.00
N GLY A 753 36.97 3.09 3.32
CA GLY A 753 36.53 4.42 2.94
C GLY A 753 36.55 4.64 1.42
N LEU A 754 37.58 4.14 0.73
CA LEU A 754 37.68 4.20 -0.73
C LEU A 754 36.66 3.29 -1.42
N VAL A 755 36.47 2.05 -0.93
CA VAL A 755 35.42 1.14 -1.44
C VAL A 755 34.04 1.76 -1.24
N ALA A 756 33.76 2.34 -0.06
CA ALA A 756 32.50 3.04 0.17
C ALA A 756 32.33 4.27 -0.76
N ALA A 757 33.41 5.02 -1.02
CA ALA A 757 33.40 6.18 -1.92
C ALA A 757 33.28 5.81 -3.41
N VAL A 758 33.83 4.67 -3.84
CA VAL A 758 33.84 4.19 -5.24
C VAL A 758 32.65 3.31 -5.57
N CYS A 759 32.18 2.48 -4.64
CA CYS A 759 31.02 1.59 -4.85
C CYS A 759 29.67 2.29 -4.65
N ARG A 760 29.59 3.41 -3.88
CA ARG A 760 28.36 4.21 -3.82
C ARG A 760 27.97 4.77 -5.20
N PRO A 761 28.88 5.34 -6.02
CA PRO A 761 28.57 5.70 -7.41
C PRO A 761 28.12 4.52 -8.31
N CYS A 762 28.51 3.27 -8.00
CA CYS A 762 28.09 2.10 -8.77
C CYS A 762 26.68 1.60 -8.37
N CYS A 763 26.31 1.67 -7.09
CA CYS A 763 24.89 1.56 -6.69
C CYS A 763 24.09 2.78 -7.16
N TYR A 764 24.75 3.93 -7.31
CA TYR A 764 24.18 5.14 -7.90
C TYR A 764 23.90 4.95 -9.40
N LYS A 765 24.67 4.14 -10.15
CA LYS A 765 24.37 3.84 -11.56
C LYS A 765 23.25 2.82 -11.76
N GLN A 766 22.97 1.95 -10.80
CA GLN A 766 21.71 1.19 -10.79
C GLN A 766 20.52 2.08 -10.36
N HIS A 767 20.78 3.15 -9.60
CA HIS A 767 19.80 4.20 -9.29
C HIS A 767 19.72 5.36 -10.33
N TYR A 768 20.65 5.45 -11.29
CA TYR A 768 20.67 6.49 -12.35
C TYR A 768 20.43 5.95 -13.75
N SER A 769 20.37 4.64 -13.98
CA SER A 769 19.55 4.07 -15.06
C SER A 769 18.08 3.89 -14.64
N LEU A 770 17.73 4.36 -13.43
CA LEU A 770 16.38 4.55 -12.93
C LEU A 770 16.05 6.06 -12.76
N ASN A 771 16.73 6.92 -13.53
CA ASN A 771 16.33 8.30 -13.84
C ASN A 771 17.10 8.81 -15.08
N ALA A 772 16.90 8.16 -16.22
CA ALA A 772 17.13 8.72 -17.56
C ALA A 772 15.92 8.41 -18.45
#